data_AF-A0A929GNM7-F1
#
_entry.id   AF-A0A929GNM7-F1
#
_cell.length_a   1.000
_cell.length_b   1.000
_cell.length_c   1.000
_cell.angle_alpha   90.00
_cell.angle_beta   90.00
_cell.angle_gamma   90.00
#
_symmetry.space_group_name_H-M   'P 1'
#
loop_
_entity.id
_entity.type
_entity.pdbx_description
1 polymer ?
#
loop_
_entity_poly.entity_id
_entity_poly.type
_entity_poly.pdbx_seq_one_letter_code
_entity_poly.pdbx_strand_id
1 'polypeptide(L)'
;MKKILHFAILMAMTTFLSCSKNEIVNINQKKSEINFNAYTKSSTITKNINTEKFSEFNVYGYTTTNNYLGNSSLEDMYIDNLHVIKDPTTNLWTNTNKYYWPTNNDKLHFFAISPLNTSVKNYQTSTDSYPSFDYTIEEKGDNQKDLIVSSLLNQTKPERDGNIYLEFKHALSQINFSLKGEENDFKYTITNIEIQNIKDKGKFTFNEEKETGTWRNQSGKTNYSHNLSDFVINGTTIKSVINNDKTFILMPQEDTRDAKIKVTYSVKEESTNNITFKGSKEVELSALTWVKNKKINYILTLPTNEKKITYQTEINNWETKIKTGITTLKLNKKELTIVETKTEKLESELIPFDPNKKITWSSSNKAVATVNGKGMVTGISIGKAVITGKVENTKGTCNVTITDIIPIANKSFKSLLLKNKKINTNADKNISLKEAVAYKGVINIDNKTEITTIKGIRYFENLTEFSCAKSGVKSLNFSENLALKKLNCSNTKIKYLIIDNNKNLEYLDCYNTPLFSFNTTLHSELKYINCANTNICEIPTEFCRKLTYLNCCSNHIFSLHLKNNKELRYLDCSHTALKALNVTYCTKLVELNFSYPDLITPTQHKNKSSDILYRYIEPDEYVTLNLNKNTKLEKLNCEELNIITLDLRKNLELTDLSCMGSSIKHLKISKNKKLVNLHCGNTAIETLDLSQNIEIARLNFSGTNIKSIDLTKSTNLVELHCSNTKMSYVDISKNRKLKKFNGSGGGNLFTIFVWKNFNKKNFDYFMTMVGAVCKER
;
A
#
# COMPACT_ATOMS: atom_id res chain seq x y z
N MET A 1 22.73 -22.21 -66.84
CA MET A 1 23.89 -22.10 -65.92
C MET A 1 23.32 -21.73 -64.55
N LYS A 2 23.14 -22.69 -63.62
CA LYS A 2 24.11 -23.07 -62.56
C LYS A 2 24.39 -21.84 -61.65
N LYS A 3 24.21 -21.82 -60.32
CA LYS A 3 24.50 -22.84 -59.29
C LYS A 3 24.21 -22.26 -57.87
N ILE A 4 23.90 -23.13 -56.88
CA ILE A 4 24.11 -23.01 -55.41
C ILE A 4 23.06 -22.16 -54.65
N LEU A 5 22.25 -22.63 -53.68
CA LEU A 5 22.21 -23.87 -52.90
C LEU A 5 20.78 -24.08 -52.33
N HIS A 6 20.10 -25.16 -52.72
CA HIS A 6 19.15 -25.88 -51.87
C HIS A 6 19.89 -27.14 -51.43
N PHE A 7 19.99 -27.42 -50.13
CA PHE A 7 19.90 -28.77 -49.52
C PHE A 7 20.20 -28.70 -48.01
N ALA A 8 19.44 -29.49 -47.24
CA ALA A 8 19.36 -29.59 -45.78
C ALA A 8 18.60 -28.40 -45.14
N ILE A 9 17.40 -28.56 -44.59
CA ILE A 9 17.08 -29.51 -43.52
C ILE A 9 15.67 -30.06 -43.74
N LEU A 10 15.59 -31.26 -44.31
CA LEU A 10 14.50 -32.21 -44.11
C LEU A 10 15.11 -33.39 -43.35
N MET A 11 15.48 -33.18 -42.09
CA MET A 11 15.84 -34.21 -41.10
C MET A 11 16.14 -33.52 -39.77
N ALA A 12 15.08 -33.23 -39.01
CA ALA A 12 15.09 -33.14 -37.56
C ALA A 12 13.63 -33.10 -37.06
N MET A 13 12.80 -34.05 -37.50
CA MET A 13 11.68 -34.47 -36.66
C MET A 13 12.28 -35.34 -35.56
N THR A 14 12.61 -34.71 -34.43
CA THR A 14 12.50 -35.24 -33.08
C THR A 14 13.01 -34.15 -32.12
N THR A 15 12.21 -33.88 -31.08
CA THR A 15 12.53 -33.07 -29.90
C THR A 15 12.77 -31.56 -30.09
N PHE A 16 11.70 -30.80 -30.37
CA PHE A 16 11.50 -29.44 -29.83
C PHE A 16 10.00 -29.15 -29.72
N LEU A 17 9.37 -29.66 -28.67
CA LEU A 17 8.07 -29.17 -28.19
C LEU A 17 8.25 -28.74 -26.73
N SER A 18 8.76 -27.52 -26.53
CA SER A 18 8.60 -26.79 -25.26
C SER A 18 8.73 -25.27 -25.40
N CYS A 19 8.60 -24.70 -26.62
CA CYS A 19 8.52 -23.24 -26.73
C CYS A 19 7.12 -22.79 -26.28
N SER A 20 7.05 -22.19 -25.09
CA SER A 20 5.82 -21.57 -24.58
C SER A 20 5.27 -20.55 -25.59
N LYS A 21 3.94 -20.48 -25.74
CA LYS A 21 3.22 -19.60 -26.70
C LYS A 21 3.54 -18.10 -26.59
N ASN A 22 4.37 -17.66 -25.66
CA ASN A 22 4.62 -16.24 -25.39
C ASN A 22 5.65 -15.57 -26.30
N GLU A 23 6.45 -16.33 -27.07
CA GLU A 23 7.54 -15.74 -27.87
C GLU A 23 7.15 -15.30 -29.29
N ILE A 24 5.93 -15.57 -29.77
CA ILE A 24 5.57 -15.28 -31.18
C ILE A 24 4.19 -14.61 -31.30
N VAL A 25 4.00 -13.37 -30.78
CA VAL A 25 2.92 -12.47 -31.22
C VAL A 25 3.25 -10.97 -31.00
N ASN A 26 3.32 -10.23 -32.11
CA ASN A 26 3.14 -8.79 -32.39
C ASN A 26 3.73 -7.67 -31.50
N ILE A 27 4.43 -6.73 -32.14
CA ILE A 27 5.30 -5.68 -31.56
C ILE A 27 4.55 -4.40 -31.09
N ASN A 28 3.22 -4.31 -31.18
CA ASN A 28 2.50 -3.03 -30.96
C ASN A 28 1.40 -3.02 -29.87
N GLN A 29 1.48 -3.85 -28.82
CA GLN A 29 0.59 -3.73 -27.65
C GLN A 29 1.41 -3.67 -26.34
N LYS A 30 1.06 -2.73 -25.44
CA LYS A 30 1.62 -2.66 -24.08
C LYS A 30 1.21 -3.92 -23.30
N LYS A 31 2.05 -4.96 -23.33
CA LYS A 31 1.83 -6.19 -22.56
C LYS A 31 2.07 -5.92 -21.07
N SER A 32 1.17 -6.40 -20.22
CA SER A 32 1.33 -6.30 -18.75
C SER A 32 2.01 -7.55 -18.23
N GLU A 33 3.18 -7.37 -17.59
CA GLU A 33 3.98 -8.46 -17.03
C GLU A 33 3.25 -9.09 -15.82
N ILE A 34 3.30 -10.42 -15.71
CA ILE A 34 2.79 -11.17 -14.56
C ILE A 34 3.93 -11.26 -13.54
N ASN A 35 3.77 -10.59 -12.40
CA ASN A 35 4.73 -10.64 -11.30
C ASN A 35 4.18 -11.48 -10.15
N PHE A 36 4.99 -12.36 -9.58
CA PHE A 36 4.58 -13.21 -8.46
C PHE A 36 5.17 -12.71 -7.15
N ASN A 37 4.32 -12.63 -6.14
CA ASN A 37 4.69 -12.43 -4.75
C ASN A 37 4.19 -13.62 -3.94
N ALA A 38 4.94 -14.02 -2.93
CA ALA A 38 4.50 -15.04 -1.98
C ALA A 38 4.23 -14.44 -0.61
N TYR A 39 3.20 -14.96 0.07
CA TYR A 39 2.94 -14.67 1.47
C TYR A 39 2.39 -15.91 2.18
N THR A 40 2.48 -15.91 3.50
CA THR A 40 1.74 -16.82 4.36
C THR A 40 0.72 -16.03 5.15
N LYS A 41 -0.46 -16.62 5.40
CA LYS A 41 -1.53 -15.96 6.14
C LYS A 41 -1.13 -15.78 7.61
N SER A 42 -0.45 -14.67 7.90
CA SER A 42 -0.25 -14.19 9.27
C SER A 42 -1.54 -13.52 9.76
N SER A 43 -2.41 -14.30 10.40
CA SER A 43 -3.38 -13.68 11.29
C SER A 43 -2.61 -13.08 12.47
N THR A 44 -2.32 -11.78 12.40
CA THR A 44 -1.79 -10.92 13.48
C THR A 44 -0.47 -11.38 14.15
N ILE A 45 0.63 -10.71 13.83
CA ILE A 45 1.88 -10.63 14.62
C ILE A 45 2.58 -11.99 14.86
N THR A 46 3.46 -12.40 13.92
CA THR A 46 4.86 -12.85 14.12
C THR A 46 5.33 -13.77 12.98
N LYS A 47 6.58 -13.54 12.53
CA LYS A 47 7.37 -14.43 11.66
C LYS A 47 7.18 -15.89 12.08
N ASN A 48 6.92 -16.82 11.15
CA ASN A 48 7.25 -18.26 11.26
C ASN A 48 6.81 -19.10 10.03
N ILE A 49 7.20 -18.69 8.82
CA ILE A 49 8.13 -19.58 8.10
C ILE A 49 9.49 -19.02 8.50
N ASN A 50 10.51 -19.84 8.71
CA ASN A 50 11.85 -19.33 8.94
C ASN A 50 12.19 -18.43 7.73
N THR A 51 12.02 -17.10 7.86
CA THR A 51 12.07 -16.15 6.74
C THR A 51 13.46 -16.06 6.13
N GLU A 52 14.42 -16.74 6.75
CA GLU A 52 15.79 -16.92 6.29
C GLU A 52 15.93 -18.09 5.28
N LYS A 53 14.96 -19.02 5.17
CA LYS A 53 15.03 -20.20 4.27
C LYS A 53 13.98 -20.21 3.14
N PHE A 54 12.94 -19.37 3.18
CA PHE A 54 11.97 -19.24 2.07
C PHE A 54 12.32 -18.04 1.19
N SER A 55 13.17 -18.30 0.21
CA SER A 55 13.71 -17.30 -0.72
C SER A 55 13.42 -17.62 -2.18
N GLU A 56 12.83 -18.77 -2.49
CA GLU A 56 12.56 -19.17 -3.87
C GLU A 56 11.40 -20.17 -3.98
N PHE A 57 10.77 -20.21 -5.15
CA PHE A 57 9.77 -21.20 -5.55
C PHE A 57 9.66 -21.26 -7.08
N ASN A 58 9.06 -22.34 -7.60
CA ASN A 58 8.69 -22.42 -9.02
C ASN A 58 7.18 -22.30 -9.22
N VAL A 59 6.78 -21.74 -10.36
CA VAL A 59 5.38 -21.56 -10.78
C VAL A 59 5.14 -22.26 -12.11
N TYR A 60 4.05 -23.01 -12.17
CA TYR A 60 3.47 -23.58 -13.38
C TYR A 60 2.13 -22.91 -13.65
N GLY A 61 1.88 -22.55 -14.90
CA GLY A 61 0.71 -21.78 -15.32
C GLY A 61 -0.01 -22.48 -16.45
N TYR A 62 -1.33 -22.57 -16.38
CA TYR A 62 -2.18 -23.18 -17.40
C TYR A 62 -3.27 -22.21 -17.82
N THR A 63 -3.64 -22.27 -19.10
CA THR A 63 -4.79 -21.51 -19.62
C THR A 63 -6.06 -22.34 -19.62
N THR A 64 -7.20 -21.68 -19.47
CA THR A 64 -8.50 -22.21 -19.89
C THR A 64 -9.38 -21.12 -20.49
N THR A 65 -10.23 -21.48 -21.45
CA THR A 65 -11.24 -20.59 -22.04
C THR A 65 -12.39 -20.28 -21.07
N ASN A 66 -12.75 -21.22 -20.20
CA ASN A 66 -13.84 -21.10 -19.22
C ASN A 66 -13.33 -21.18 -17.77
N ASN A 67 -14.22 -20.96 -16.80
CA ASN A 67 -13.89 -21.24 -15.40
C ASN A 67 -13.53 -22.72 -15.24
N TYR A 68 -12.34 -22.97 -14.74
CA TYR A 68 -11.86 -24.28 -14.37
C TYR A 68 -12.44 -24.68 -13.01
N LEU A 69 -13.13 -25.81 -12.98
CA LEU A 69 -13.81 -26.38 -11.80
C LEU A 69 -13.22 -27.75 -11.40
N GLY A 70 -12.03 -28.11 -11.87
CA GLY A 70 -11.39 -29.35 -11.42
C GLY A 70 -11.95 -30.65 -12.00
N ASN A 71 -12.84 -30.57 -12.98
CA ASN A 71 -13.49 -31.72 -13.64
C ASN A 71 -13.29 -31.75 -15.16
N SER A 72 -12.55 -30.78 -15.70
CA SER A 72 -12.14 -30.70 -17.10
C SER A 72 -10.61 -30.81 -17.19
N SER A 73 -10.08 -31.13 -18.36
CA SER A 73 -8.63 -31.06 -18.59
C SER A 73 -8.18 -29.59 -18.57
N LEU A 74 -7.03 -29.31 -17.95
CA LEU A 74 -6.31 -28.05 -18.20
C LEU A 74 -5.94 -28.02 -19.69
N GLU A 75 -6.04 -26.85 -20.33
CA GLU A 75 -5.71 -26.69 -21.75
C GLU A 75 -4.18 -26.59 -21.91
N ASP A 76 -3.66 -25.52 -22.52
CA ASP A 76 -2.23 -25.40 -22.79
C ASP A 76 -1.46 -24.87 -21.57
N MET A 77 -0.28 -25.46 -21.35
CA MET A 77 0.72 -24.93 -20.43
C MET A 77 1.21 -23.56 -20.95
N TYR A 78 1.06 -22.54 -20.10
CA TYR A 78 1.34 -21.14 -20.38
C TYR A 78 2.60 -20.64 -19.69
N ILE A 79 2.82 -21.07 -18.44
CA ILE A 79 4.06 -20.84 -17.69
C ILE A 79 4.65 -22.20 -17.38
N ASP A 80 5.84 -22.46 -17.91
CA ASP A 80 6.58 -23.69 -17.64
C ASP A 80 7.71 -23.39 -16.65
N ASN A 81 7.59 -23.95 -15.44
CA ASN A 81 8.64 -23.99 -14.44
C ASN A 81 9.32 -22.63 -14.16
N LEU A 82 8.53 -21.55 -14.06
CA LEU A 82 9.07 -20.21 -13.80
C LEU A 82 9.65 -20.15 -12.39
N HIS A 83 10.94 -19.92 -12.29
CA HIS A 83 11.63 -19.72 -11.02
C HIS A 83 11.46 -18.28 -10.53
N VAL A 84 11.07 -18.13 -9.28
CA VAL A 84 10.84 -16.84 -8.62
C VAL A 84 11.71 -16.77 -7.39
N ILE A 85 12.51 -15.72 -7.28
CA ILE A 85 13.56 -15.57 -6.25
C ILE A 85 13.30 -14.29 -5.46
N LYS A 86 13.54 -14.33 -4.15
CA LYS A 86 13.47 -13.17 -3.28
C LYS A 86 14.85 -12.55 -3.13
N ASP A 87 14.97 -11.28 -3.45
CA ASP A 87 16.17 -10.50 -3.20
C ASP A 87 16.39 -10.35 -1.68
N PRO A 88 17.53 -10.82 -1.14
CA PRO A 88 17.80 -10.78 0.30
C PRO A 88 18.03 -9.37 0.85
N THR A 89 18.36 -8.40 0.00
CA THR A 89 18.62 -7.00 0.38
C THR A 89 17.35 -6.15 0.35
N THR A 90 16.55 -6.27 -0.71
CA THR A 90 15.34 -5.47 -0.91
C THR A 90 14.06 -6.14 -0.40
N ASN A 91 14.11 -7.45 -0.13
CA ASN A 91 12.96 -8.30 0.18
C ASN A 91 11.89 -8.39 -0.94
N LEU A 92 12.22 -7.98 -2.16
CA LEU A 92 11.32 -8.04 -3.31
C LEU A 92 11.45 -9.38 -4.05
N TRP A 93 10.35 -9.87 -4.62
CA TRP A 93 10.33 -11.07 -5.46
C TRP A 93 10.61 -10.70 -6.92
N THR A 94 11.42 -11.51 -7.59
CA THR A 94 11.78 -11.34 -9.00
C THR A 94 11.62 -12.65 -9.75
N ASN A 95 11.04 -12.56 -10.95
CA ASN A 95 10.89 -13.68 -11.87
C ASN A 95 12.18 -13.87 -12.67
N THR A 96 12.64 -15.10 -12.91
CA THR A 96 13.79 -15.36 -13.78
C THR A 96 13.47 -15.13 -15.26
N ASN A 97 12.22 -15.39 -15.67
CA ASN A 97 11.71 -15.15 -17.03
C ASN A 97 10.44 -14.29 -17.00
N LYS A 98 10.21 -13.52 -18.07
CA LYS A 98 9.04 -12.65 -18.18
C LYS A 98 7.86 -13.37 -18.83
N TYR A 99 6.73 -13.34 -18.16
CA TYR A 99 5.44 -13.79 -18.69
C TYR A 99 4.46 -12.63 -18.67
N TYR A 100 3.55 -12.58 -19.64
CA TYR A 100 2.57 -11.50 -19.76
C TYR A 100 1.16 -12.05 -19.64
N TRP A 101 0.23 -11.20 -19.22
CA TRP A 101 -1.19 -11.57 -19.19
C TRP A 101 -1.71 -11.84 -20.61
N PRO A 102 -2.48 -12.93 -20.84
CA PRO A 102 -3.11 -13.18 -22.13
C PRO A 102 -4.07 -12.04 -22.50
N THR A 103 -4.12 -11.73 -23.79
CA THR A 103 -4.97 -10.65 -24.35
C THR A 103 -6.36 -11.14 -24.73
N ASN A 104 -6.50 -12.44 -24.92
CA ASN A 104 -7.78 -13.11 -25.14
C ASN A 104 -8.33 -13.42 -23.74
N ASN A 105 -9.65 -13.42 -23.52
CA ASN A 105 -10.30 -13.58 -22.21
C ASN A 105 -10.02 -14.91 -21.46
N ASP A 106 -8.96 -15.62 -21.84
CA ASP A 106 -8.42 -16.81 -21.22
C ASP A 106 -8.06 -16.53 -19.76
N LYS A 107 -8.35 -17.52 -18.92
CA LYS A 107 -8.05 -17.49 -17.49
C LYS A 107 -6.79 -18.28 -17.23
N LEU A 108 -5.98 -17.80 -16.30
CA LEU A 108 -4.77 -18.49 -15.87
C LEU A 108 -4.96 -19.21 -14.54
N HIS A 109 -4.38 -20.41 -14.44
CA HIS A 109 -4.29 -21.20 -13.22
C HIS A 109 -2.83 -21.36 -12.85
N PHE A 110 -2.45 -20.96 -11.65
CA PHE A 110 -1.08 -21.02 -11.17
C PHE A 110 -0.95 -22.08 -10.09
N PHE A 111 0.09 -22.89 -10.19
CA PHE A 111 0.47 -23.92 -9.22
C PHE A 111 1.94 -23.72 -8.87
N ALA A 112 2.27 -23.63 -7.59
CA ALA A 112 3.62 -23.31 -7.13
C ALA A 112 4.12 -24.26 -6.05
N ILE A 113 5.44 -24.45 -5.99
CA ILE A 113 6.12 -25.44 -5.14
C ILE A 113 7.49 -24.94 -4.64
N SER A 114 7.89 -25.28 -3.42
CA SER A 114 9.21 -24.99 -2.82
C SER A 114 9.55 -25.94 -1.65
N PRO A 115 10.83 -26.21 -1.33
CA PRO A 115 12.04 -25.97 -2.13
C PRO A 115 12.24 -27.08 -3.17
N LEU A 116 13.03 -26.82 -4.21
CA LEU A 116 13.29 -27.81 -5.25
C LEU A 116 14.58 -28.58 -4.96
N ASN A 117 14.42 -29.85 -4.59
CA ASN A 117 15.51 -30.81 -4.73
C ASN A 117 14.88 -32.08 -5.28
N THR A 118 15.29 -32.45 -6.50
CA THR A 118 14.88 -33.61 -7.30
C THR A 118 13.72 -33.36 -8.27
N SER A 119 14.09 -33.26 -9.55
CA SER A 119 13.41 -33.94 -10.65
C SER A 119 11.89 -34.05 -10.56
N VAL A 120 11.15 -32.97 -10.85
CA VAL A 120 9.77 -33.11 -11.33
C VAL A 120 9.84 -33.72 -12.74
N LYS A 121 10.17 -35.01 -12.79
CA LYS A 121 9.96 -35.85 -13.96
C LYS A 121 8.46 -36.09 -13.97
N ASN A 122 7.76 -35.62 -14.99
CA ASN A 122 6.33 -35.89 -15.21
C ASN A 122 5.36 -34.95 -14.48
N TYR A 123 5.52 -33.63 -14.64
CA TYR A 123 4.35 -32.73 -14.49
C TYR A 123 3.37 -33.02 -15.64
N GLN A 124 2.63 -34.12 -15.51
CA GLN A 124 1.77 -34.66 -16.55
C GLN A 124 0.34 -34.17 -16.35
N THR A 125 -0.21 -33.53 -17.39
CA THR A 125 -1.65 -33.53 -17.60
C THR A 125 -2.01 -34.86 -18.28
N SER A 126 -2.27 -35.90 -17.50
CA SER A 126 -2.84 -37.13 -18.04
C SER A 126 -4.06 -37.52 -17.20
N THR A 127 -5.24 -37.36 -17.80
CA THR A 127 -6.58 -37.77 -17.33
C THR A 127 -7.09 -37.24 -15.98
N ASP A 128 -6.21 -36.83 -15.07
CA ASP A 128 -6.51 -36.24 -13.78
C ASP A 128 -6.56 -34.73 -13.93
N SER A 129 -7.70 -34.12 -13.63
CA SER A 129 -7.99 -32.72 -13.89
C SER A 129 -6.88 -31.77 -13.41
N TYR A 130 -6.28 -32.02 -12.24
CA TYR A 130 -5.25 -31.18 -11.62
C TYR A 130 -3.83 -31.74 -11.79
N PRO A 131 -2.80 -30.87 -11.79
CA PRO A 131 -1.43 -31.34 -11.91
C PRO A 131 -0.94 -32.15 -10.72
N SER A 132 0.11 -32.94 -10.93
CA SER A 132 0.69 -33.81 -9.91
C SER A 132 2.20 -33.99 -10.06
N PHE A 133 2.87 -34.43 -9.00
CA PHE A 133 4.29 -34.75 -8.98
C PHE A 133 4.59 -35.87 -7.96
N ASP A 134 5.64 -36.65 -8.22
CA ASP A 134 6.16 -37.65 -7.28
C ASP A 134 7.15 -37.00 -6.30
N TYR A 135 7.18 -37.48 -5.05
CA TYR A 135 8.08 -37.00 -4.02
C TYR A 135 8.59 -38.17 -3.16
N THR A 136 9.84 -38.09 -2.73
CA THR A 136 10.48 -39.02 -1.80
C THR A 136 11.03 -38.24 -0.62
N ILE A 137 10.74 -38.68 0.59
CA ILE A 137 11.21 -38.06 1.83
C ILE A 137 12.65 -38.51 2.09
N GLU A 138 13.53 -37.56 2.43
CA GLU A 138 14.92 -37.85 2.81
C GLU A 138 15.00 -38.79 4.02
N GLU A 139 15.82 -39.85 3.92
CA GLU A 139 15.97 -40.91 4.94
C GLU A 139 16.50 -40.39 6.29
N LYS A 140 17.27 -39.31 6.29
CA LYS A 140 17.76 -38.66 7.52
C LYS A 140 16.86 -37.50 7.88
N GLY A 141 16.30 -37.51 9.10
CA GLY A 141 15.42 -36.44 9.59
C GLY A 141 16.02 -35.03 9.46
N ASP A 142 17.31 -34.88 9.76
CA ASP A 142 18.02 -33.58 9.65
C ASP A 142 18.12 -33.04 8.21
N ASN A 143 17.95 -33.89 7.19
CA ASN A 143 17.99 -33.51 5.78
C ASN A 143 16.61 -33.26 5.19
N GLN A 144 15.53 -33.56 5.91
CA GLN A 144 14.18 -33.38 5.43
C GLN A 144 13.88 -31.90 5.21
N LYS A 145 13.26 -31.60 4.06
CA LYS A 145 12.90 -30.24 3.66
C LYS A 145 11.39 -30.07 3.76
N ASP A 146 10.99 -28.89 4.22
CA ASP A 146 9.58 -28.52 4.31
C ASP A 146 9.00 -28.21 2.94
N LEU A 147 8.24 -29.17 2.39
CA LEU A 147 7.58 -29.01 1.09
C LEU A 147 6.32 -28.14 1.25
N ILE A 148 6.34 -26.98 0.62
CA ILE A 148 5.21 -26.05 0.57
C ILE A 148 4.70 -25.89 -0.85
N VAL A 149 3.38 -25.74 -0.98
CA VAL A 149 2.67 -25.62 -2.25
C VAL A 149 1.64 -24.50 -2.20
N SER A 150 1.28 -23.96 -3.37
CA SER A 150 0.20 -22.98 -3.54
C SER A 150 -0.55 -23.22 -4.84
N SER A 151 -1.84 -22.92 -4.89
CA SER A 151 -2.62 -22.90 -6.13
C SER A 151 -3.56 -21.69 -6.18
N LEU A 152 -3.70 -21.10 -7.37
CA LEU A 152 -4.67 -20.04 -7.67
C LEU A 152 -5.34 -20.35 -9.00
N LEU A 153 -6.65 -20.50 -8.99
CA LEU A 153 -7.43 -20.86 -10.18
C LEU A 153 -8.15 -19.63 -10.74
N ASN A 154 -8.49 -19.67 -12.03
CA ASN A 154 -9.38 -18.72 -12.69
C ASN A 154 -8.91 -17.25 -12.66
N GLN A 155 -7.60 -17.01 -12.68
CA GLN A 155 -7.03 -15.68 -12.57
C GLN A 155 -7.12 -14.91 -13.88
N THR A 156 -7.51 -13.64 -13.78
CA THR A 156 -7.43 -12.63 -14.84
C THR A 156 -6.51 -11.50 -14.40
N LYS A 157 -6.13 -10.62 -15.32
CA LYS A 157 -5.27 -9.46 -15.01
C LYS A 157 -5.82 -8.64 -13.82
N PRO A 158 -5.06 -8.46 -12.72
CA PRO A 158 -5.46 -7.66 -11.57
C PRO A 158 -5.62 -6.17 -11.89
N GLU A 159 -6.56 -5.49 -11.22
CA GLU A 159 -6.89 -4.08 -11.49
C GLU A 159 -5.94 -3.04 -10.85
N ARG A 160 -5.22 -3.38 -9.77
CA ARG A 160 -4.57 -2.38 -8.90
C ARG A 160 -3.04 -2.31 -8.92
N ASP A 161 -2.35 -3.35 -9.39
CA ASP A 161 -0.87 -3.34 -9.49
C ASP A 161 -0.28 -4.39 -10.45
N GLY A 162 -1.08 -5.33 -10.96
CA GLY A 162 -0.65 -6.40 -11.88
C GLY A 162 0.06 -7.59 -11.21
N ASN A 163 0.18 -7.59 -9.89
CA ASN A 163 0.88 -8.64 -9.13
C ASN A 163 -0.06 -9.78 -8.72
N ILE A 164 0.47 -11.00 -8.67
CA ILE A 164 -0.20 -12.20 -8.16
C ILE A 164 0.40 -12.58 -6.82
N TYR A 165 -0.47 -12.82 -5.84
CA TYR A 165 -0.07 -13.15 -4.46
C TYR A 165 -0.41 -14.61 -4.14
N LEU A 166 0.61 -15.46 -4.05
CA LEU A 166 0.49 -16.90 -3.78
C LEU A 166 0.52 -17.17 -2.27
N GLU A 167 -0.51 -17.85 -1.75
CA GLU A 167 -0.60 -18.30 -0.36
C GLU A 167 -0.05 -19.72 -0.24
N PHE A 168 1.20 -19.84 0.25
CA PHE A 168 1.84 -21.15 0.42
C PHE A 168 1.38 -21.88 1.68
N LYS A 169 1.24 -23.20 1.58
CA LYS A 169 0.84 -24.12 2.65
C LYS A 169 1.73 -25.35 2.69
N HIS A 170 1.89 -25.96 3.87
CA HIS A 170 2.68 -27.18 4.05
C HIS A 170 1.97 -28.38 3.43
N ALA A 171 2.65 -29.06 2.50
CA ALA A 171 2.16 -30.29 1.88
C ALA A 171 2.33 -31.50 2.79
N LEU A 172 3.26 -31.42 3.75
CA LEU A 172 3.65 -32.49 4.67
C LEU A 172 3.05 -32.26 6.08
N SER A 173 3.28 -33.20 7.01
CA SER A 173 2.95 -33.10 8.44
C SER A 173 4.24 -33.13 9.26
N GLN A 174 4.31 -32.36 10.34
CA GLN A 174 5.48 -32.35 11.22
C GLN A 174 5.24 -33.24 12.43
N ILE A 175 6.03 -34.29 12.61
CA ILE A 175 5.97 -35.19 13.76
C ILE A 175 7.03 -34.79 14.79
N ASN A 176 6.57 -34.64 16.01
CA ASN A 176 7.36 -34.15 17.13
C ASN A 176 7.16 -35.04 18.35
N PHE A 177 8.12 -34.93 19.26
CA PHE A 177 8.12 -35.70 20.49
C PHE A 177 8.32 -34.80 21.69
N SER A 178 7.59 -35.11 22.75
CA SER A 178 7.81 -34.59 24.09
C SER A 178 7.90 -35.76 25.04
N LEU A 179 8.79 -35.71 26.02
CA LEU A 179 8.99 -36.81 26.98
C LEU A 179 8.77 -36.31 28.40
N LYS A 180 8.23 -37.19 29.24
CA LYS A 180 8.20 -37.06 30.71
C LYS A 180 8.50 -38.41 31.36
N GLY A 181 9.01 -38.40 32.58
CA GLY A 181 9.08 -39.58 33.42
C GLY A 181 7.70 -39.96 33.97
N GLU A 182 7.55 -41.21 34.42
CA GLU A 182 6.34 -41.65 35.12
C GLU A 182 6.35 -41.24 36.62
N GLU A 183 7.53 -41.11 37.22
CA GLU A 183 7.74 -40.77 38.65
C GLU A 183 8.62 -39.52 38.82
N ASN A 184 8.46 -38.78 39.93
CA ASN A 184 9.10 -37.49 40.18
C ASN A 184 10.58 -37.56 40.62
N ASP A 185 10.95 -38.59 41.38
CA ASP A 185 12.27 -38.68 42.04
C ASP A 185 13.35 -39.36 41.17
N PHE A 186 13.13 -39.32 39.85
CA PHE A 186 13.97 -40.00 38.87
C PHE A 186 14.45 -39.05 37.78
N LYS A 187 15.68 -39.29 37.34
CA LYS A 187 16.32 -38.61 36.23
C LYS A 187 16.43 -39.56 35.04
N TYR A 188 15.97 -39.11 33.88
CA TYR A 188 15.99 -39.91 32.66
C TYR A 188 16.90 -39.23 31.63
N THR A 189 17.85 -39.99 31.09
CA THR A 189 18.74 -39.56 30.01
C THR A 189 18.37 -40.31 28.75
N ILE A 190 17.90 -39.59 27.74
CA ILE A 190 17.45 -40.13 26.46
C ILE A 190 18.55 -39.89 25.43
N THR A 191 18.91 -40.91 24.67
CA THR A 191 20.00 -40.84 23.68
C THR A 191 19.51 -40.97 22.24
N ASN A 192 18.34 -41.56 22.01
CA ASN A 192 17.79 -41.70 20.68
C ASN A 192 16.26 -41.75 20.70
N ILE A 193 15.66 -41.17 19.67
CA ILE A 193 14.26 -41.39 19.33
C ILE A 193 14.15 -41.76 17.85
N GLU A 194 13.37 -42.79 17.55
CA GLU A 194 13.18 -43.30 16.21
C GLU A 194 11.70 -43.57 15.96
N ILE A 195 11.21 -43.17 14.79
CA ILE A 195 9.90 -43.58 14.28
C ILE A 195 10.11 -44.56 13.12
N GLN A 196 9.46 -45.71 13.20
CA GLN A 196 9.75 -46.88 12.35
C GLN A 196 8.59 -47.21 11.43
N ASN A 197 8.92 -47.89 10.31
CA ASN A 197 7.99 -48.42 9.30
C ASN A 197 7.17 -47.35 8.56
N ILE A 198 7.75 -46.18 8.32
CA ILE A 198 7.07 -45.03 7.70
C ILE A 198 7.21 -45.07 6.18
N LYS A 199 6.11 -44.88 5.45
CA LYS A 199 6.12 -44.70 3.99
C LYS A 199 6.83 -43.41 3.60
N ASP A 200 7.82 -43.54 2.71
CA ASP A 200 8.72 -42.46 2.31
C ASP A 200 8.51 -41.96 0.87
N LYS A 201 7.62 -42.59 0.10
CA LYS A 201 7.34 -42.22 -1.30
C LYS A 201 5.85 -41.99 -1.52
N GLY A 202 5.50 -41.02 -2.36
CA GLY A 202 4.11 -40.76 -2.74
C GLY A 202 3.98 -39.76 -3.90
N LYS A 203 2.77 -39.72 -4.48
CA LYS A 203 2.39 -38.78 -5.54
C LYS A 203 1.49 -37.69 -4.97
N PHE A 204 1.90 -36.42 -5.04
CA PHE A 204 1.09 -35.28 -4.66
C PHE A 204 0.28 -34.79 -5.87
N THR A 205 -1.03 -34.59 -5.70
CA THR A 205 -1.94 -34.09 -6.74
C THR A 205 -2.63 -32.84 -6.23
N PHE A 206 -2.54 -31.72 -6.95
CA PHE A 206 -3.24 -30.47 -6.61
C PHE A 206 -4.77 -30.69 -6.64
N ASN A 207 -5.52 -29.83 -5.94
CA ASN A 207 -6.99 -29.85 -5.96
C ASN A 207 -7.58 -28.48 -5.60
N GLU A 208 -8.92 -28.38 -5.61
CA GLU A 208 -9.68 -27.17 -5.19
C GLU A 208 -9.83 -27.00 -3.67
N GLU A 209 -9.38 -27.96 -2.87
CA GLU A 209 -9.58 -27.90 -1.43
C GLU A 209 -8.78 -26.76 -0.80
N LYS A 210 -9.25 -26.28 0.36
CA LYS A 210 -8.56 -25.25 1.16
C LYS A 210 -7.08 -25.57 1.40
N GLU A 211 -6.68 -26.83 1.37
CA GLU A 211 -5.32 -27.27 1.66
C GLU A 211 -4.46 -27.54 0.42
N THR A 212 -4.90 -27.16 -0.80
CA THR A 212 -4.09 -27.09 -2.05
C THR A 212 -3.60 -28.42 -2.68
N GLY A 213 -4.02 -29.60 -2.21
CA GLY A 213 -3.73 -30.90 -2.87
C GLY A 213 -3.83 -32.14 -1.96
N THR A 214 -3.59 -33.35 -2.47
CA THR A 214 -3.64 -34.62 -1.71
C THR A 214 -2.52 -35.57 -2.10
N TRP A 215 -2.10 -36.43 -1.17
CA TRP A 215 -1.13 -37.50 -1.43
C TRP A 215 -1.85 -38.79 -1.83
N ARG A 216 -1.31 -39.50 -2.82
CA ARG A 216 -1.82 -40.79 -3.32
C ARG A 216 -0.66 -41.74 -3.61
N ASN A 217 -0.97 -43.02 -3.81
CA ASN A 217 -0.02 -44.06 -4.22
C ASN A 217 1.22 -44.17 -3.30
N GLN A 218 1.02 -43.98 -1.99
CA GLN A 218 2.13 -44.01 -1.04
C GLN A 218 2.72 -45.41 -0.92
N SER A 219 4.04 -45.50 -0.99
CA SER A 219 4.80 -46.77 -0.96
C SER A 219 6.17 -46.57 -0.31
N GLY A 220 6.94 -47.66 -0.24
CA GLY A 220 8.19 -47.71 0.52
C GLY A 220 7.96 -47.82 2.03
N LYS A 221 9.03 -48.15 2.77
CA LYS A 221 9.06 -48.21 4.24
C LYS A 221 10.48 -47.88 4.70
N THR A 222 10.60 -46.92 5.60
CA THR A 222 11.89 -46.52 6.20
C THR A 222 11.73 -46.15 7.67
N ASN A 223 12.85 -45.98 8.36
CA ASN A 223 12.90 -45.56 9.76
C ASN A 223 13.60 -44.20 9.84
N TYR A 224 13.02 -43.28 10.61
CA TYR A 224 13.59 -41.96 10.84
C TYR A 224 14.06 -41.84 12.28
N SER A 225 15.36 -41.63 12.45
CA SER A 225 16.02 -41.57 13.75
C SER A 225 16.62 -40.18 14.01
N HIS A 226 16.51 -39.71 15.26
CA HIS A 226 17.19 -38.54 15.78
C HIS A 226 18.02 -38.93 17.01
N ASN A 227 19.33 -38.71 16.91
CA ASN A 227 20.24 -38.85 18.03
C ASN A 227 20.13 -37.62 18.95
N LEU A 228 19.95 -37.88 20.24
CA LEU A 228 19.71 -36.87 21.26
C LEU A 228 20.90 -36.82 22.21
N SER A 229 21.99 -36.19 21.78
CA SER A 229 23.10 -35.85 22.68
C SER A 229 22.59 -34.90 23.77
N ASP A 230 22.79 -35.26 25.04
CA ASP A 230 22.49 -34.43 26.23
C ASP A 230 21.00 -34.17 26.54
N PHE A 231 20.05 -34.98 26.05
CA PHE A 231 18.65 -34.83 26.40
C PHE A 231 18.29 -35.48 27.75
N VAL A 232 18.07 -34.64 28.76
CA VAL A 232 17.71 -35.06 30.11
C VAL A 232 16.34 -34.52 30.52
N ILE A 233 15.54 -35.36 31.18
CA ILE A 233 14.30 -34.98 31.87
C ILE A 233 14.39 -35.34 33.35
N ASN A 234 13.80 -34.50 34.20
CA ASN A 234 13.72 -34.72 35.65
C ASN A 234 12.26 -34.92 36.03
N GLY A 235 11.97 -36.08 36.60
CA GLY A 235 10.66 -36.45 37.07
C GLY A 235 9.58 -36.48 35.99
N THR A 236 8.37 -36.05 36.37
CA THR A 236 7.18 -36.04 35.49
C THR A 236 7.06 -34.81 34.59
N THR A 237 8.08 -33.94 34.57
CA THR A 237 8.06 -32.71 33.79
C THR A 237 8.15 -33.01 32.29
N ILE A 238 7.16 -32.52 31.52
CA ILE A 238 7.18 -32.64 30.05
C ILE A 238 8.25 -31.72 29.47
N LYS A 239 9.16 -32.31 28.71
CA LYS A 239 10.18 -31.61 27.94
C LYS A 239 10.04 -32.00 26.46
N SER A 240 9.86 -31.02 25.59
CA SER A 240 9.90 -31.28 24.15
C SER A 240 11.32 -31.60 23.72
N VAL A 241 11.46 -32.57 22.82
CA VAL A 241 12.75 -32.99 22.26
C VAL A 241 13.39 -31.87 21.44
N ILE A 242 12.61 -30.90 20.94
CA ILE A 242 13.05 -30.06 19.81
C ILE A 242 12.60 -28.59 19.98
N ASN A 243 13.56 -27.67 20.05
CA ASN A 243 13.36 -26.24 19.81
C ASN A 243 14.19 -25.83 18.58
N ASN A 244 13.53 -25.81 17.42
CA ASN A 244 13.80 -25.03 16.20
C ASN A 244 14.51 -25.60 14.95
N ASP A 245 15.16 -26.78 14.92
CA ASP A 245 15.74 -27.29 13.64
C ASP A 245 15.73 -28.82 13.40
N LYS A 246 15.23 -29.65 14.32
CA LYS A 246 15.38 -31.13 14.26
C LYS A 246 14.08 -31.90 14.45
N THR A 247 13.07 -31.58 13.64
CA THR A 247 11.73 -32.22 13.64
C THR A 247 11.58 -33.13 12.42
N PHE A 248 10.86 -34.25 12.55
CA PHE A 248 10.55 -35.08 11.39
C PHE A 248 9.41 -34.47 10.57
N ILE A 249 9.59 -34.38 9.25
CA ILE A 249 8.61 -33.92 8.27
C ILE A 249 8.22 -35.12 7.41
N LEU A 250 6.95 -35.53 7.49
CA LEU A 250 6.45 -36.77 6.90
C LEU A 250 5.23 -36.52 6.01
N MET A 251 4.99 -37.39 5.02
CA MET A 251 3.76 -37.32 4.22
C MET A 251 2.54 -37.58 5.11
N PRO A 252 1.47 -36.77 5.04
CA PRO A 252 0.22 -37.08 5.70
C PRO A 252 -0.44 -38.33 5.09
N GLN A 253 -1.33 -38.95 5.87
CA GLN A 253 -2.19 -40.07 5.45
C GLN A 253 -1.56 -41.46 5.37
N GLU A 254 -0.51 -41.70 6.15
CA GLU A 254 -0.16 -43.06 6.53
C GLU A 254 -1.20 -43.61 7.51
N ASP A 255 -1.63 -44.85 7.28
CA ASP A 255 -2.24 -45.66 8.31
C ASP A 255 -1.17 -46.03 9.33
N THR A 256 -1.17 -45.36 10.49
CA THR A 256 -0.08 -45.51 11.47
C THR A 256 -0.10 -46.85 12.20
N ARG A 257 -1.00 -47.78 11.87
CA ARG A 257 -1.06 -49.12 12.52
C ARG A 257 0.25 -49.89 12.42
N ASP A 258 1.01 -49.70 11.35
CA ASP A 258 2.31 -50.34 11.15
C ASP A 258 3.47 -49.57 11.81
N ALA A 259 3.24 -48.32 12.21
CA ALA A 259 4.27 -47.42 12.71
C ALA A 259 4.55 -47.62 14.21
N LYS A 260 5.83 -47.54 14.58
CA LYS A 260 6.28 -47.69 15.97
C LYS A 260 7.18 -46.53 16.37
N ILE A 261 7.12 -46.13 17.64
CA ILE A 261 8.07 -45.20 18.24
C ILE A 261 9.00 -45.97 19.16
N LYS A 262 10.30 -45.87 18.90
CA LYS A 262 11.37 -46.44 19.70
C LYS A 262 12.13 -45.35 20.43
N VAL A 263 12.30 -45.50 21.74
CA VAL A 263 13.08 -44.57 22.57
C VAL A 263 14.19 -45.32 23.28
N THR A 264 15.43 -44.82 23.15
CA THR A 264 16.60 -45.33 23.86
C THR A 264 16.93 -44.41 25.03
N TYR A 265 16.88 -44.92 26.26
CA TYR A 265 17.07 -44.11 27.46
C TYR A 265 17.63 -44.91 28.65
N SER A 266 18.11 -44.18 29.66
CA SER A 266 18.51 -44.70 30.96
C SER A 266 17.87 -43.90 32.09
N VAL A 267 17.59 -44.56 33.21
CA VAL A 267 16.89 -43.98 34.37
C VAL A 267 17.76 -44.15 35.61
N LYS A 268 17.89 -43.06 36.37
CA LYS A 268 18.59 -43.03 37.67
C LYS A 268 17.67 -42.48 38.74
N GLU A 269 17.62 -43.14 39.89
CA GLU A 269 16.95 -42.62 41.09
C GLU A 269 17.80 -41.49 41.70
N GLU A 270 17.20 -40.34 42.03
CA GLU A 270 17.97 -39.18 42.49
C GLU A 270 18.55 -39.36 43.91
N SER A 271 17.88 -40.12 44.76
CA SER A 271 18.28 -40.37 46.16
C SER A 271 19.46 -41.32 46.29
N THR A 272 19.52 -42.38 45.46
CA THR A 272 20.52 -43.45 45.54
C THR A 272 21.52 -43.45 44.38
N ASN A 273 21.24 -42.72 43.30
CA ASN A 273 21.98 -42.72 42.04
C ASN A 273 22.04 -44.11 41.34
N ASN A 274 21.21 -45.06 41.76
CA ASN A 274 21.10 -46.39 41.15
C ASN A 274 20.42 -46.32 39.79
N ILE A 275 20.89 -47.12 38.83
CA ILE A 275 20.29 -47.25 37.50
C ILE A 275 19.17 -48.29 37.57
N THR A 276 17.92 -47.87 37.36
CA THR A 276 16.75 -48.79 37.38
C THR A 276 16.39 -49.33 36.00
N PHE A 277 16.79 -48.63 34.93
CA PHE A 277 16.61 -49.07 33.55
C PHE A 277 17.69 -48.50 32.64
N LYS A 278 18.15 -49.29 31.66
CA LYS A 278 19.01 -48.83 30.55
C LYS A 278 18.76 -49.71 29.33
N GLY A 279 18.23 -49.12 28.25
CA GLY A 279 17.92 -49.87 27.04
C GLY A 279 17.01 -49.10 26.09
N SER A 280 16.35 -49.83 25.18
CA SER A 280 15.36 -49.28 24.27
C SER A 280 13.97 -49.85 24.58
N LYS A 281 12.93 -49.05 24.40
CA LYS A 281 11.53 -49.50 24.43
C LYS A 281 10.77 -49.00 23.22
N GLU A 282 9.78 -49.78 22.81
CA GLU A 282 8.94 -49.51 21.66
C GLU A 282 7.48 -49.36 22.07
N VAL A 283 6.75 -48.49 21.37
CA VAL A 283 5.30 -48.37 21.48
C VAL A 283 4.70 -48.28 20.08
N GLU A 284 3.65 -49.08 19.85
CA GLU A 284 2.92 -49.09 18.58
C GLU A 284 1.95 -47.91 18.55
N LEU A 285 1.82 -47.26 17.39
CA LEU A 285 0.87 -46.19 17.21
C LEU A 285 -0.52 -46.77 16.93
N SER A 286 -1.50 -46.38 17.74
CA SER A 286 -2.93 -46.66 17.51
C SER A 286 -3.35 -46.14 16.14
N ALA A 287 -4.27 -46.86 15.47
CA ALA A 287 -4.79 -46.53 14.13
C ALA A 287 -5.27 -45.07 14.01
N LEU A 288 -4.39 -44.19 13.53
CA LEU A 288 -4.65 -42.78 13.29
C LEU A 288 -4.12 -42.44 11.90
N THR A 289 -4.82 -41.54 11.22
CA THR A 289 -4.36 -40.99 9.95
C THR A 289 -3.70 -39.65 10.23
N TRP A 290 -2.41 -39.48 9.94
CA TRP A 290 -1.77 -38.18 10.08
C TRP A 290 -2.45 -37.14 9.19
N VAL A 291 -2.85 -36.03 9.81
CA VAL A 291 -3.56 -34.94 9.16
C VAL A 291 -2.54 -34.00 8.52
N LYS A 292 -2.69 -33.75 7.22
CA LYS A 292 -1.86 -32.80 6.46
C LYS A 292 -1.82 -31.42 7.11
N ASN A 293 -0.70 -30.72 6.96
CA ASN A 293 -0.52 -29.34 7.39
C ASN A 293 -0.74 -29.18 8.91
N LYS A 294 -0.44 -30.25 9.67
CA LYS A 294 -0.49 -30.27 11.12
C LYS A 294 0.85 -30.61 11.71
N LYS A 295 0.99 -30.14 12.95
CA LYS A 295 2.07 -30.49 13.85
C LYS A 295 1.54 -31.48 14.87
N ILE A 296 2.01 -32.71 14.80
CA ILE A 296 1.57 -33.79 15.67
C ILE A 296 2.68 -34.02 16.70
N ASN A 297 2.34 -33.84 17.97
CA ASN A 297 3.27 -34.03 19.09
C ASN A 297 2.85 -35.27 19.89
N TYR A 298 3.73 -36.26 19.94
CA TYR A 298 3.57 -37.42 20.81
C TYR A 298 4.23 -37.14 22.15
N ILE A 299 3.43 -37.08 23.22
CA ILE A 299 3.89 -36.92 24.59
C ILE A 299 4.09 -38.31 25.18
N LEU A 300 5.34 -38.77 25.21
CA LEU A 300 5.75 -40.08 25.70
C LEU A 300 5.98 -40.05 27.21
N THR A 301 5.43 -41.03 27.92
CA THR A 301 5.70 -41.26 29.34
C THR A 301 6.65 -42.44 29.48
N LEU A 302 7.84 -42.16 30.01
CA LEU A 302 8.91 -43.15 30.15
C LEU A 302 8.84 -43.83 31.53
N PRO A 303 8.72 -45.17 31.57
CA PRO A 303 8.71 -45.90 32.82
C PRO A 303 10.11 -46.12 33.40
N THR A 304 10.16 -46.40 34.71
CA THR A 304 11.39 -46.66 35.47
C THR A 304 11.85 -48.11 35.43
N ASN A 305 11.00 -49.04 34.97
CA ASN A 305 11.20 -50.50 34.96
C ASN A 305 10.71 -51.16 33.65
N GLU A 306 10.34 -52.44 33.65
CA GLU A 306 9.91 -53.22 32.47
C GLU A 306 8.57 -52.79 31.82
N LYS A 307 7.76 -51.95 32.47
CA LYS A 307 6.48 -51.43 31.91
C LYS A 307 6.64 -50.85 30.50
N LYS A 308 5.58 -50.88 29.69
CA LYS A 308 5.59 -50.30 28.33
C LYS A 308 5.53 -48.76 28.38
N ILE A 309 6.11 -48.11 27.37
CA ILE A 309 5.91 -46.67 27.15
C ILE A 309 4.42 -46.44 26.85
N THR A 310 3.86 -45.37 27.42
CA THR A 310 2.53 -44.87 27.05
C THR A 310 2.65 -43.49 26.42
N TYR A 311 1.65 -43.08 25.66
CA TYR A 311 1.68 -41.77 25.03
C TYR A 311 0.31 -41.08 24.96
N GLN A 312 0.36 -39.77 24.77
CA GLN A 312 -0.76 -38.93 24.36
C GLN A 312 -0.40 -38.21 23.06
N THR A 313 -1.39 -37.91 22.22
CA THR A 313 -1.18 -37.23 20.95
C THR A 313 -1.83 -35.85 20.98
N GLU A 314 -1.06 -34.81 20.67
CA GLU A 314 -1.57 -33.46 20.44
C GLU A 314 -1.46 -33.12 18.95
N ILE A 315 -2.60 -32.85 18.30
CA ILE A 315 -2.65 -32.40 16.91
C ILE A 315 -2.86 -30.89 16.91
N ASN A 316 -1.84 -30.16 16.45
CA ASN A 316 -1.82 -28.71 16.44
C ASN A 316 -1.71 -28.17 15.02
N ASN A 317 -2.07 -26.89 14.81
CA ASN A 317 -1.74 -26.22 13.56
C ASN A 317 -0.22 -26.09 13.41
N TRP A 318 0.26 -26.01 12.17
CA TRP A 318 1.69 -25.99 11.84
C TRP A 318 2.48 -24.89 12.57
N GLU A 319 1.90 -23.71 12.75
CA GLU A 319 2.49 -22.55 13.43
C GLU A 319 2.58 -22.69 14.96
N THR A 320 1.89 -23.68 15.53
CA THR A 320 1.81 -23.86 16.99
C THR A 320 3.18 -24.24 17.55
N LYS A 321 3.69 -23.47 18.50
CA LYS A 321 4.89 -23.85 19.25
C LYS A 321 4.55 -25.00 20.19
N ILE A 322 5.36 -26.06 20.19
CA ILE A 322 5.15 -27.20 21.09
C ILE A 322 5.50 -26.79 22.51
N LYS A 323 4.66 -27.21 23.45
CA LYS A 323 4.73 -26.82 24.86
C LYS A 323 6.01 -27.35 25.51
N THR A 324 6.90 -26.47 25.94
CA THR A 324 8.07 -26.78 26.78
C THR A 324 7.88 -26.17 28.17
N GLY A 325 7.50 -26.98 29.17
CA GLY A 325 7.50 -26.56 30.58
C GLY A 325 6.46 -25.52 31.01
N ILE A 326 6.39 -25.32 32.34
CA ILE A 326 5.45 -24.52 33.16
C ILE A 326 4.73 -23.39 32.41
N THR A 327 3.38 -23.40 32.45
CA THR A 327 2.57 -22.25 32.01
C THR A 327 2.95 -21.02 32.84
N THR A 328 3.63 -20.06 32.22
CA THR A 328 3.96 -18.76 32.79
C THR A 328 3.12 -17.69 32.12
N LEU A 329 2.42 -16.88 32.91
CA LEU A 329 1.64 -15.76 32.40
C LEU A 329 2.48 -14.49 32.52
N LYS A 330 2.95 -13.99 31.38
CA LYS A 330 3.71 -12.75 31.29
C LYS A 330 2.80 -11.62 30.83
N LEU A 331 2.84 -10.48 31.51
CA LEU A 331 2.21 -9.25 31.00
C LEU A 331 3.24 -8.44 30.22
N ASN A 332 2.80 -7.73 29.18
CA ASN A 332 3.67 -6.85 28.40
C ASN A 332 4.25 -5.69 29.20
N LYS A 333 3.66 -5.37 30.37
CA LYS A 333 4.06 -4.26 31.24
C LYS A 333 4.03 -4.68 32.71
N LYS A 334 5.10 -4.34 33.44
CA LYS A 334 5.16 -4.45 34.91
C LYS A 334 4.58 -3.23 35.61
N GLU A 335 4.64 -2.07 34.97
CA GLU A 335 4.07 -0.82 35.44
C GLU A 335 3.33 -0.13 34.30
N LEU A 336 2.24 0.55 34.63
CA LEU A 336 1.40 1.24 33.66
C LEU A 336 0.80 2.50 34.31
N THR A 337 0.97 3.64 33.66
CA THR A 337 0.30 4.89 34.07
C THR A 337 -0.82 5.19 33.09
N ILE A 338 -2.05 5.29 33.60
CA ILE A 338 -3.24 5.60 32.80
C ILE A 338 -3.78 6.95 33.28
N VAL A 339 -4.17 7.80 32.33
CA VAL A 339 -4.87 9.04 32.67
C VAL A 339 -6.31 8.69 33.08
N GLU A 340 -6.83 9.31 34.12
CA GLU A 340 -8.18 9.08 34.64
C GLU A 340 -9.25 8.98 33.53
N THR A 341 -10.25 8.10 33.69
CA THR A 341 -11.30 7.75 32.71
C THR A 341 -10.83 7.07 31.42
N LYS A 342 -9.52 7.06 31.12
CA LYS A 342 -9.00 6.43 29.91
C LYS A 342 -8.72 4.95 30.10
N THR A 343 -8.59 4.28 28.96
CA THR A 343 -8.38 2.83 28.90
C THR A 343 -7.06 2.49 28.25
N GLU A 344 -6.43 1.42 28.71
CA GLU A 344 -5.27 0.83 28.07
C GLU A 344 -5.31 -0.69 28.15
N LYS A 345 -4.98 -1.35 27.04
CA LYS A 345 -4.96 -2.81 26.99
C LYS A 345 -3.63 -3.32 27.55
N LEU A 346 -3.71 -4.11 28.62
CA LEU A 346 -2.60 -4.98 29.02
C LEU A 346 -2.60 -6.20 28.12
N GLU A 347 -1.49 -6.40 27.43
CA GLU A 347 -1.29 -7.63 26.67
C GLU A 347 -0.69 -8.67 27.59
N SER A 348 -1.11 -9.90 27.36
CA SER A 348 -0.73 -11.05 28.13
C SER A 348 -0.25 -12.13 27.19
N GLU A 349 0.91 -12.66 27.47
CA GLU A 349 1.49 -13.81 26.80
C GLU A 349 1.47 -14.98 27.77
N LEU A 350 0.71 -16.01 27.42
CA LEU A 350 0.83 -17.30 28.08
C LEU A 350 2.01 -18.02 27.43
N ILE A 351 2.98 -18.48 28.21
CA ILE A 351 4.16 -19.19 27.72
C ILE A 351 4.18 -20.56 28.38
N PRO A 352 3.95 -21.65 27.63
CA PRO A 352 3.54 -21.66 26.21
C PRO A 352 2.10 -21.17 26.00
N PHE A 353 1.80 -20.66 24.79
CA PHE A 353 0.46 -20.16 24.45
C PHE A 353 -0.56 -21.31 24.49
N ASP A 354 -1.72 -21.07 25.11
CA ASP A 354 -2.80 -22.04 25.18
C ASP A 354 -4.15 -21.32 24.94
N PRO A 355 -4.80 -21.51 23.77
CA PRO A 355 -6.05 -20.83 23.46
C PRO A 355 -7.25 -21.35 24.27
N ASN A 356 -7.13 -22.53 24.89
CA ASN A 356 -8.19 -23.11 25.73
C ASN A 356 -8.13 -22.56 27.16
N LYS A 357 -7.00 -21.97 27.57
CA LYS A 357 -6.84 -21.36 28.88
C LYS A 357 -7.27 -19.90 28.86
N LYS A 358 -8.36 -19.61 29.56
CA LYS A 358 -8.85 -18.24 29.73
C LYS A 358 -8.12 -17.55 30.88
N ILE A 359 -7.59 -16.37 30.61
CA ILE A 359 -7.02 -15.50 31.64
C ILE A 359 -8.15 -14.86 32.43
N THR A 360 -8.15 -15.09 33.73
CA THR A 360 -9.01 -14.37 34.67
C THR A 360 -8.31 -13.08 35.09
N TRP A 361 -8.99 -11.96 34.96
CA TRP A 361 -8.45 -10.65 35.30
C TRP A 361 -9.07 -10.13 36.58
N SER A 362 -8.25 -9.53 37.44
CA SER A 362 -8.69 -8.90 38.68
C SER A 362 -7.92 -7.62 38.94
N SER A 363 -8.52 -6.73 39.72
CA SER A 363 -7.90 -5.49 40.21
C SER A 363 -7.89 -5.52 41.72
N SER A 364 -6.76 -5.15 42.33
CA SER A 364 -6.65 -5.01 43.80
C SER A 364 -7.50 -3.87 44.35
N ASN A 365 -7.86 -2.88 43.51
CA ASN A 365 -8.72 -1.76 43.89
C ASN A 365 -9.59 -1.32 42.72
N LYS A 366 -10.82 -1.85 42.65
CA LYS A 366 -11.79 -1.56 41.58
C LYS A 366 -12.30 -0.11 41.59
N ALA A 367 -12.22 0.59 42.72
CA ALA A 367 -12.58 2.01 42.79
C ALA A 367 -11.53 2.91 42.11
N VAL A 368 -10.28 2.44 41.97
CA VAL A 368 -9.19 3.14 41.28
C VAL A 368 -9.07 2.69 39.83
N ALA A 369 -9.02 1.38 39.57
CA ALA A 369 -8.92 0.84 38.21
C ALA A 369 -9.68 -0.46 38.06
N THR A 370 -10.39 -0.64 36.95
CA THR A 370 -11.07 -1.89 36.58
C THR A 370 -10.38 -2.55 35.40
N VAL A 371 -10.58 -3.85 35.21
CA VAL A 371 -10.07 -4.61 34.06
C VAL A 371 -11.14 -5.56 33.56
N ASN A 372 -11.36 -5.62 32.25
CA ASN A 372 -12.33 -6.54 31.66
C ASN A 372 -11.70 -7.90 31.30
N GLY A 373 -12.51 -8.86 30.87
CA GLY A 373 -12.04 -10.21 30.52
C GLY A 373 -11.06 -10.29 29.34
N LYS A 374 -10.83 -9.19 28.61
CA LYS A 374 -9.86 -9.08 27.50
C LYS A 374 -8.60 -8.31 27.89
N GLY A 375 -8.40 -8.00 29.17
CA GLY A 375 -7.24 -7.25 29.67
C GLY A 375 -7.31 -5.75 29.41
N MET A 376 -8.48 -5.19 29.07
CA MET A 376 -8.65 -3.74 28.94
C MET A 376 -8.78 -3.13 30.33
N VAL A 377 -7.78 -2.34 30.74
CA VAL A 377 -7.76 -1.63 32.02
C VAL A 377 -8.40 -0.26 31.84
N THR A 378 -9.30 0.13 32.74
CA THR A 378 -9.96 1.45 32.76
C THR A 378 -9.63 2.16 34.06
N GLY A 379 -9.08 3.37 33.99
CA GLY A 379 -8.89 4.23 35.16
C GLY A 379 -10.22 4.82 35.64
N ILE A 380 -10.52 4.68 36.92
CA ILE A 380 -11.76 5.15 37.56
C ILE A 380 -11.50 6.40 38.41
N SER A 381 -10.48 6.36 39.27
CA SER A 381 -10.10 7.50 40.12
C SER A 381 -8.59 7.52 40.35
N ILE A 382 -8.03 8.70 40.64
CA ILE A 382 -6.60 8.88 40.94
C ILE A 382 -6.17 7.96 42.07
N GLY A 383 -5.09 7.21 41.86
CA GLY A 383 -4.59 6.27 42.85
C GLY A 383 -3.73 5.16 42.25
N LYS A 384 -3.49 4.11 43.04
CA LYS A 384 -2.75 2.92 42.59
C LYS A 384 -3.60 1.67 42.74
N ALA A 385 -3.48 0.77 41.77
CA ALA A 385 -4.08 -0.56 41.78
C ALA A 385 -3.12 -1.57 41.16
N VAL A 386 -3.20 -2.83 41.56
CA VAL A 386 -2.46 -3.93 40.91
C VAL A 386 -3.44 -4.71 40.06
N ILE A 387 -3.21 -4.73 38.75
CA ILE A 387 -3.96 -5.57 37.82
C ILE A 387 -3.27 -6.92 37.74
N THR A 388 -4.03 -7.98 38.02
CA THR A 388 -3.55 -9.36 38.00
C THR A 388 -4.29 -10.15 36.95
N GLY A 389 -3.56 -10.66 35.96
CA GLY A 389 -4.00 -11.75 35.12
C GLY A 389 -3.63 -13.07 35.80
N LYS A 390 -4.54 -14.03 35.85
CA LYS A 390 -4.32 -15.36 36.45
C LYS A 390 -4.82 -16.46 35.51
N VAL A 391 -4.02 -17.52 35.37
CA VAL A 391 -4.38 -18.77 34.69
C VAL A 391 -3.87 -19.91 35.56
N GLU A 392 -4.77 -20.77 36.03
CA GLU A 392 -4.43 -21.90 36.91
C GLU A 392 -3.51 -21.47 38.08
N ASN A 393 -2.30 -22.04 38.15
CA ASN A 393 -1.30 -21.80 39.19
C ASN A 393 -0.32 -20.66 38.86
N THR A 394 -0.49 -19.96 37.74
CA THR A 394 0.38 -18.83 37.34
C THR A 394 -0.36 -17.50 37.32
N LYS A 395 0.38 -16.42 37.57
CA LYS A 395 -0.14 -15.05 37.52
C LYS A 395 0.88 -14.08 36.95
N GLY A 396 0.39 -13.10 36.21
CA GLY A 396 1.13 -11.91 35.81
C GLY A 396 0.53 -10.69 36.52
N THR A 397 1.37 -9.77 36.99
CA THR A 397 0.91 -8.56 37.69
C THR A 397 1.46 -7.31 37.04
N CYS A 398 0.65 -6.25 37.05
CA CYS A 398 1.01 -4.92 36.57
C CYS A 398 0.60 -3.88 37.62
N ASN A 399 1.55 -3.07 38.08
CA ASN A 399 1.28 -1.92 38.95
C ASN A 399 0.71 -0.79 38.10
N VAL A 400 -0.57 -0.48 38.30
CA VAL A 400 -1.27 0.58 37.59
C VAL A 400 -1.35 1.81 38.47
N THR A 401 -0.89 2.95 37.96
CA THR A 401 -1.07 4.27 38.56
C THR A 401 -2.05 5.06 37.72
N ILE A 402 -3.15 5.52 38.33
CA ILE A 402 -4.08 6.44 37.71
C ILE A 402 -3.70 7.86 38.11
N THR A 403 -3.54 8.73 37.12
CA THR A 403 -3.15 10.13 37.29
C THR A 403 -4.09 11.04 36.49
N ASP A 404 -4.19 12.29 36.89
CA ASP A 404 -4.77 13.36 36.08
C ASP A 404 -3.75 13.97 35.12
N ILE A 405 -2.44 13.72 35.25
CA ILE A 405 -1.41 14.34 34.42
C ILE A 405 -1.35 13.70 33.03
N ILE A 406 -1.43 14.54 31.99
CA ILE A 406 -1.35 14.08 30.61
C ILE A 406 0.10 13.77 30.20
N PRO A 407 0.37 12.60 29.59
CA PRO A 407 1.69 12.27 29.07
C PRO A 407 2.00 13.06 27.79
N ILE A 408 2.86 14.07 27.92
CA ILE A 408 3.37 14.89 26.81
C ILE A 408 4.85 14.55 26.58
N ALA A 409 5.15 13.86 25.47
CA ALA A 409 6.48 13.29 25.22
C ALA A 409 7.52 14.33 24.77
N ASN A 410 7.13 15.28 23.92
CA ASN A 410 8.03 16.30 23.41
C ASN A 410 8.13 17.47 24.40
N LYS A 411 9.35 17.77 24.88
CA LYS A 411 9.60 18.82 25.89
C LYS A 411 9.21 20.22 25.41
N SER A 412 9.48 20.54 24.15
CA SER A 412 9.14 21.84 23.55
C SER A 412 7.62 22.00 23.43
N PHE A 413 6.92 20.93 23.04
CA PHE A 413 5.47 20.92 23.03
C PHE A 413 4.88 21.08 24.44
N LYS A 414 5.42 20.38 25.45
CA LYS A 414 5.02 20.57 26.85
C LYS A 414 5.23 22.01 27.32
N SER A 415 6.40 22.59 27.03
CA SER A 415 6.72 23.99 27.38
C SER A 415 5.74 24.98 26.75
N LEU A 416 5.34 24.76 25.49
CA LEU A 416 4.36 25.59 24.80
C LEU A 416 2.98 25.52 25.48
N LEU A 417 2.52 24.32 25.83
CA LEU A 417 1.24 24.12 26.52
C LEU A 417 1.26 24.75 27.92
N LEU A 418 2.35 24.57 28.68
CA LEU A 418 2.50 25.15 30.03
C LEU A 418 2.52 26.68 30.05
N LYS A 419 3.02 27.32 28.98
CA LYS A 419 3.02 28.79 28.84
C LYS A 419 1.64 29.35 28.50
N ASN A 420 0.73 28.53 27.97
CA ASN A 420 -0.61 28.96 27.61
C ASN A 420 -1.51 28.99 28.85
N LYS A 421 -1.76 30.18 29.41
CA LYS A 421 -2.60 30.39 30.61
C LYS A 421 -4.05 29.91 30.47
N LYS A 422 -4.56 29.74 29.24
CA LYS A 422 -5.90 29.16 29.01
C LYS A 422 -5.90 27.64 29.08
N ILE A 423 -4.73 27.00 28.90
CA ILE A 423 -4.54 25.57 29.03
C ILE A 423 -4.07 25.25 30.45
N ASN A 424 -2.93 25.80 30.87
CA ASN A 424 -2.36 25.63 32.22
C ASN A 424 -2.97 26.66 33.18
N THR A 425 -4.20 26.38 33.62
CA THR A 425 -5.01 27.31 34.41
C THR A 425 -4.56 27.44 35.85
N ASN A 426 -3.91 26.41 36.40
CA ASN A 426 -3.38 26.42 37.76
C ASN A 426 -1.89 26.83 37.82
N ALA A 427 -1.26 27.07 36.66
CA ALA A 427 0.14 27.46 36.52
C ALA A 427 1.16 26.48 37.14
N ASP A 428 0.81 25.20 37.23
CA ASP A 428 1.74 24.18 37.71
C ASP A 428 2.69 23.70 36.59
N LYS A 429 3.51 22.68 36.88
CA LYS A 429 4.55 22.16 35.95
C LYS A 429 4.03 21.07 35.00
N ASN A 430 2.74 20.77 35.03
CA ASN A 430 2.06 19.71 34.32
C ASN A 430 0.81 20.25 33.61
N ILE A 431 0.21 19.40 32.77
CA ILE A 431 -1.11 19.66 32.19
C ILE A 431 -1.99 18.52 32.65
N SER A 432 -3.07 18.85 33.37
CA SER A 432 -4.04 17.87 33.84
C SER A 432 -5.07 17.53 32.76
N LEU A 433 -5.76 16.40 32.92
CA LEU A 433 -6.89 15.99 32.08
C LEU A 433 -7.99 17.04 32.12
N LYS A 434 -8.31 17.53 33.32
CA LYS A 434 -9.32 18.57 33.53
C LYS A 434 -9.02 19.82 32.70
N GLU A 435 -7.77 20.25 32.67
CA GLU A 435 -7.32 21.39 31.88
C GLU A 435 -7.44 21.16 30.38
N ALA A 436 -6.96 20.01 29.87
CA ALA A 436 -7.03 19.74 28.44
C ALA A 436 -8.46 19.55 27.93
N VAL A 437 -9.32 18.87 28.70
CA VAL A 437 -10.74 18.69 28.36
C VAL A 437 -11.48 20.03 28.42
N ALA A 438 -11.19 20.89 29.41
CA ALA A 438 -11.79 22.22 29.50
C ALA A 438 -11.32 23.16 28.38
N TYR A 439 -10.13 22.93 27.82
CA TYR A 439 -9.59 23.80 26.78
C TYR A 439 -10.36 23.69 25.47
N LYS A 440 -10.99 24.80 25.08
CA LYS A 440 -11.62 25.00 23.78
C LYS A 440 -10.92 26.13 23.05
N GLY A 441 -10.25 25.80 21.95
CA GLY A 441 -9.56 26.81 21.17
C GLY A 441 -8.57 26.26 20.15
N VAL A 442 -7.55 27.06 19.88
CA VAL A 442 -6.52 26.83 18.87
C VAL A 442 -5.24 26.36 19.55
N ILE A 443 -4.59 25.32 19.04
CA ILE A 443 -3.18 25.03 19.35
C ILE A 443 -2.38 25.22 18.07
N ASN A 444 -1.43 26.16 18.10
CA ASN A 444 -0.55 26.47 16.98
C ASN A 444 0.90 26.18 17.37
N ILE A 445 1.56 25.32 16.58
CA ILE A 445 2.98 24.96 16.69
C ILE A 445 3.73 25.24 15.38
N ASP A 446 3.26 26.22 14.60
CA ASP A 446 3.85 26.57 13.32
C ASP A 446 5.30 27.00 13.47
N ASN A 447 6.12 26.61 12.49
CA ASN A 447 7.57 26.86 12.45
C ASN A 447 8.36 26.28 13.65
N LYS A 448 7.75 25.42 14.47
CA LYS A 448 8.42 24.72 15.59
C LYS A 448 9.00 23.39 15.12
N THR A 449 10.15 23.46 14.45
CA THR A 449 10.84 22.29 13.88
C THR A 449 11.32 21.30 14.95
N GLU A 450 11.51 21.76 16.18
CA GLU A 450 11.86 20.96 17.35
C GLU A 450 10.70 20.11 17.88
N ILE A 451 9.46 20.43 17.52
CA ILE A 451 8.28 19.65 17.87
C ILE A 451 8.09 18.54 16.83
N THR A 452 8.59 17.35 17.16
CA THR A 452 8.58 16.18 16.27
C THR A 452 7.44 15.20 16.53
N THR A 453 6.74 15.35 17.66
CA THR A 453 5.58 14.54 18.02
C THR A 453 4.61 15.34 18.88
N ILE A 454 3.32 15.08 18.68
CA ILE A 454 2.21 15.71 19.40
C ILE A 454 1.52 14.72 20.36
N LYS A 455 2.23 13.67 20.80
CA LYS A 455 1.72 12.77 21.85
C LYS A 455 1.23 13.60 23.05
N GLY A 456 -0.02 13.39 23.42
CA GLY A 456 -0.75 14.22 24.39
C GLY A 456 -1.91 15.02 23.77
N ILE A 457 -1.91 15.26 22.46
CA ILE A 457 -2.97 16.04 21.81
C ILE A 457 -4.36 15.39 21.93
N ARG A 458 -4.42 14.05 21.97
CA ARG A 458 -5.65 13.25 22.06
C ARG A 458 -6.52 13.55 23.29
N TYR A 459 -5.96 14.19 24.32
CA TYR A 459 -6.67 14.54 25.55
C TYR A 459 -7.37 15.92 25.47
N PHE A 460 -7.09 16.71 24.43
CA PHE A 460 -7.75 17.99 24.17
C PHE A 460 -9.05 17.75 23.38
N GLU A 461 -10.04 17.13 24.01
CA GLU A 461 -11.28 16.66 23.36
C GLU A 461 -12.08 17.80 22.71
N ASN A 462 -12.03 18.99 23.31
CA ASN A 462 -12.72 20.20 22.84
C ASN A 462 -11.85 21.12 21.96
N LEU A 463 -10.70 20.63 21.49
CA LEU A 463 -9.83 21.35 20.56
C LEU A 463 -10.56 21.64 19.25
N THR A 464 -10.63 22.91 18.85
CA THR A 464 -11.36 23.33 17.64
C THR A 464 -10.43 23.51 16.44
N GLU A 465 -9.16 23.83 16.68
CA GLU A 465 -8.20 24.08 15.61
C GLU A 465 -6.79 23.64 16.02
N PHE A 466 -6.09 23.02 15.07
CA PHE A 466 -4.70 22.66 15.22
C PHE A 466 -3.90 23.11 13.99
N SER A 467 -2.80 23.82 14.23
CA SER A 467 -1.87 24.20 13.17
C SER A 467 -0.46 23.76 13.53
N CYS A 468 0.19 23.07 12.60
CA CYS A 468 1.57 22.63 12.72
C CYS A 468 2.37 22.84 11.44
N ALA A 469 2.04 23.90 10.71
CA ALA A 469 2.68 24.23 9.45
C ALA A 469 4.19 24.43 9.66
N LYS A 470 5.01 23.86 8.78
CA LYS A 470 6.49 23.95 8.88
C LYS A 470 7.08 23.43 10.21
N SER A 471 6.38 22.55 10.91
CA SER A 471 6.88 21.89 12.13
C SER A 471 7.60 20.57 11.82
N GLY A 472 8.23 19.97 12.84
CA GLY A 472 8.99 18.71 12.71
C GLY A 472 8.15 17.43 12.77
N VAL A 473 6.82 17.52 12.82
CA VAL A 473 5.93 16.38 13.03
C VAL A 473 5.96 15.41 11.84
N LYS A 474 5.92 14.10 12.15
CA LYS A 474 6.01 13.01 11.15
C LYS A 474 4.72 12.21 10.97
N SER A 475 3.82 12.28 11.95
CA SER A 475 2.50 11.65 11.90
C SER A 475 1.51 12.45 12.71
N LEU A 476 0.25 12.43 12.28
CA LEU A 476 -0.85 13.14 12.92
C LEU A 476 -2.01 12.18 13.17
N ASN A 477 -2.51 12.18 14.40
CA ASN A 477 -3.69 11.42 14.78
C ASN A 477 -4.59 12.27 15.67
N PHE A 478 -5.79 12.56 15.16
CA PHE A 478 -6.82 13.37 15.82
C PHE A 478 -8.10 12.58 16.09
N SER A 479 -8.05 11.24 16.11
CA SER A 479 -9.22 10.36 16.26
C SER A 479 -10.08 10.63 17.51
N GLU A 480 -9.48 11.23 18.55
CA GLU A 480 -10.13 11.59 19.82
C GLU A 480 -10.53 13.08 19.90
N ASN A 481 -10.05 13.92 18.98
CA ASN A 481 -10.30 15.36 18.98
C ASN A 481 -11.59 15.69 18.20
N LEU A 482 -12.73 15.16 18.66
CA LEU A 482 -14.00 15.15 17.92
C LEU A 482 -14.57 16.56 17.62
N ALA A 483 -14.14 17.57 18.38
CA ALA A 483 -14.53 18.98 18.17
C ALA A 483 -13.69 19.70 17.09
N LEU A 484 -12.69 19.04 16.50
CA LEU A 484 -11.76 19.67 15.54
C LEU A 484 -12.48 20.13 14.28
N LYS A 485 -12.33 21.42 13.96
CA LYS A 485 -12.92 22.10 12.80
C LYS A 485 -11.89 22.50 11.76
N LYS A 486 -10.66 22.80 12.16
CA LYS A 486 -9.61 23.24 11.25
C LYS A 486 -8.30 22.52 11.55
N LEU A 487 -7.66 22.02 10.51
CA LEU A 487 -6.36 21.40 10.58
C LEU A 487 -5.45 21.97 9.49
N ASN A 488 -4.32 22.54 9.89
CA ASN A 488 -3.24 22.94 8.99
C ASN A 488 -1.96 22.17 9.34
N CYS A 489 -1.53 21.33 8.42
CA CYS A 489 -0.28 20.57 8.50
C CYS A 489 0.62 20.81 7.28
N SER A 490 0.44 21.94 6.60
CA SER A 490 1.20 22.28 5.40
C SER A 490 2.72 22.36 5.64
N ASN A 491 3.50 22.04 4.62
CA ASN A 491 4.96 22.08 4.65
C ASN A 491 5.56 21.23 5.78
N THR A 492 4.96 20.07 6.08
CA THR A 492 5.47 19.09 7.05
C THR A 492 5.90 17.80 6.35
N LYS A 493 6.61 16.93 7.07
CA LYS A 493 7.08 15.63 6.54
C LYS A 493 6.13 14.49 6.88
N ILE A 494 4.83 14.78 7.03
CA ILE A 494 3.84 13.76 7.42
C ILE A 494 3.59 12.81 6.25
N LYS A 495 3.60 11.50 6.56
CA LYS A 495 3.18 10.44 5.62
C LYS A 495 1.81 9.87 5.96
N TYR A 496 1.35 10.10 7.19
CA TYR A 496 0.13 9.51 7.74
C TYR A 496 -0.67 10.60 8.46
N LEU A 497 -1.94 10.71 8.10
CA LEU A 497 -2.93 11.60 8.68
C LEU A 497 -4.18 10.80 9.05
N ILE A 498 -4.48 10.69 10.35
CA ILE A 498 -5.66 10.01 10.87
C ILE A 498 -6.65 11.06 11.37
N ILE A 499 -7.74 11.24 10.62
CA ILE A 499 -8.81 12.22 10.88
C ILE A 499 -10.21 11.64 10.74
N ASP A 500 -10.33 10.32 10.66
CA ASP A 500 -11.54 9.58 10.28
C ASP A 500 -12.77 9.96 11.12
N ASN A 501 -12.57 10.24 12.41
CA ASN A 501 -13.66 10.55 13.35
C ASN A 501 -13.99 12.05 13.47
N ASN A 502 -13.25 12.94 12.81
CA ASN A 502 -13.42 14.39 12.93
C ASN A 502 -14.56 14.92 12.05
N LYS A 503 -15.80 14.52 12.37
CA LYS A 503 -17.02 14.85 11.60
C LYS A 503 -17.28 16.36 11.42
N ASN A 504 -16.75 17.16 12.33
CA ASN A 504 -16.90 18.62 12.34
C ASN A 504 -15.82 19.35 11.54
N LEU A 505 -14.90 18.65 10.87
CA LEU A 505 -13.81 19.28 10.14
C LEU A 505 -14.35 20.08 8.93
N GLU A 506 -14.06 21.38 8.91
CA GLU A 506 -14.48 22.33 7.88
C GLU A 506 -13.32 22.76 6.97
N TYR A 507 -12.08 22.68 7.48
CA TYR A 507 -10.85 23.13 6.81
C TYR A 507 -9.73 22.11 6.98
N LEU A 508 -9.16 21.68 5.86
CA LEU A 508 -7.95 20.85 5.82
C LEU A 508 -6.92 21.46 4.86
N ASP A 509 -5.74 21.77 5.40
CA ASP A 509 -4.59 22.19 4.61
C ASP A 509 -3.41 21.26 4.88
N CYS A 510 -3.08 20.43 3.89
CA CYS A 510 -1.94 19.54 3.87
C CYS A 510 -1.01 19.83 2.68
N TYR A 511 -1.00 21.09 2.20
CA TYR A 511 -0.11 21.54 1.12
C TYR A 511 1.34 21.16 1.38
N ASN A 512 2.04 20.68 0.35
CA ASN A 512 3.46 20.35 0.41
C ASN A 512 3.77 19.35 1.55
N THR A 513 3.14 18.18 1.49
CA THR A 513 3.37 17.06 2.42
C THR A 513 3.50 15.75 1.63
N PRO A 514 4.36 14.79 2.03
CA PRO A 514 4.52 13.51 1.32
C PRO A 514 3.40 12.51 1.65
N LEU A 515 2.15 13.00 1.74
CA LEU A 515 0.95 12.24 2.06
C LEU A 515 0.46 11.47 0.83
N PHE A 516 0.12 10.19 0.99
CA PHE A 516 -0.38 9.33 -0.09
C PHE A 516 -1.90 9.26 -0.15
N SER A 517 -2.57 9.40 1.00
CA SER A 517 -4.02 9.38 1.10
C SER A 517 -4.51 9.98 2.44
N PHE A 518 -5.78 10.32 2.49
CA PHE A 518 -6.54 10.57 3.72
C PHE A 518 -7.99 10.15 3.50
N ASN A 519 -8.73 9.83 4.56
CA ASN A 519 -10.13 9.40 4.47
C ASN A 519 -11.08 10.58 4.71
N THR A 520 -12.09 10.74 3.84
CA THR A 520 -13.14 11.78 3.97
C THR A 520 -14.55 11.25 4.22
N THR A 521 -14.71 9.94 4.45
CA THR A 521 -16.03 9.27 4.48
C THR A 521 -17.02 9.90 5.47
N LEU A 522 -16.53 10.51 6.55
CA LEU A 522 -17.35 11.13 7.60
C LEU A 522 -17.33 12.67 7.58
N HIS A 523 -16.77 13.31 6.56
CA HIS A 523 -16.45 14.74 6.56
C HIS A 523 -17.39 15.58 5.69
N SER A 524 -18.71 15.48 5.95
CA SER A 524 -19.73 16.24 5.20
C SER A 524 -19.65 17.77 5.39
N GLU A 525 -18.96 18.22 6.44
CA GLU A 525 -18.78 19.63 6.79
C GLU A 525 -17.58 20.29 6.11
N LEU A 526 -16.70 19.53 5.42
CA LEU A 526 -15.52 20.08 4.76
C LEU A 526 -15.91 21.10 3.68
N LYS A 527 -15.36 22.31 3.79
CA LYS A 527 -15.55 23.44 2.87
C LYS A 527 -14.28 23.79 2.10
N TYR A 528 -13.11 23.51 2.68
CA TYR A 528 -11.81 23.86 2.16
C TYR A 528 -10.87 22.66 2.26
N ILE A 529 -10.31 22.26 1.11
CA ILE A 529 -9.24 21.26 1.02
C ILE A 529 -8.12 21.85 0.18
N ASN A 530 -6.94 21.96 0.78
CA ASN A 530 -5.70 22.22 0.08
C ASN A 530 -4.77 21.02 0.26
N CYS A 531 -4.65 20.21 -0.77
CA CYS A 531 -3.75 19.05 -0.85
C CYS A 531 -2.79 19.16 -2.04
N ALA A 532 -2.44 20.38 -2.42
CA ALA A 532 -1.48 20.62 -3.49
C ALA A 532 -0.07 20.15 -3.12
N ASN A 533 0.68 19.67 -4.11
CA ASN A 533 2.04 19.14 -3.95
C ASN A 533 2.12 18.04 -2.87
N THR A 534 1.32 16.99 -3.06
CA THR A 534 1.37 15.77 -2.23
C THR A 534 1.60 14.54 -3.10
N ASN A 535 1.57 13.34 -2.53
CA ASN A 535 1.71 12.08 -3.26
C ASN A 535 0.35 11.38 -3.46
N ILE A 536 -0.75 12.16 -3.47
CA ILE A 536 -2.10 11.61 -3.57
C ILE A 536 -2.42 11.25 -5.02
N CYS A 537 -2.93 10.03 -5.22
CA CYS A 537 -3.36 9.55 -6.54
C CYS A 537 -4.89 9.59 -6.73
N GLU A 538 -5.66 9.71 -5.64
CA GLU A 538 -7.11 9.79 -5.64
C GLU A 538 -7.59 10.71 -4.52
N ILE A 539 -8.44 11.69 -4.84
CA ILE A 539 -9.01 12.57 -3.82
C ILE A 539 -10.42 12.12 -3.47
N PRO A 540 -10.66 11.69 -2.22
CA PRO A 540 -11.99 11.30 -1.81
C PRO A 540 -12.81 12.57 -1.55
N THR A 541 -13.50 13.08 -2.57
CA THR A 541 -14.37 14.26 -2.47
C THR A 541 -15.85 13.91 -2.44
N GLU A 542 -16.20 12.62 -2.60
CA GLU A 542 -17.57 12.13 -2.76
C GLU A 542 -18.50 12.53 -1.60
N PHE A 543 -17.96 12.57 -0.37
CA PHE A 543 -18.71 12.88 0.84
C PHE A 543 -18.66 14.37 1.24
N CYS A 544 -17.79 15.16 0.61
CA CYS A 544 -17.56 16.57 0.93
C CYS A 544 -18.58 17.49 0.22
N ARG A 545 -19.87 17.36 0.57
CA ARG A 545 -20.98 18.06 -0.14
C ARG A 545 -20.98 19.58 0.02
N LYS A 546 -20.34 20.10 1.07
CA LYS A 546 -20.17 21.54 1.35
C LYS A 546 -18.87 22.12 0.79
N LEU A 547 -18.10 21.36 0.02
CA LEU A 547 -16.80 21.77 -0.50
C LEU A 547 -16.94 22.98 -1.44
N THR A 548 -16.27 24.08 -1.10
CA THR A 548 -16.26 25.35 -1.86
C THR A 548 -14.92 25.64 -2.50
N TYR A 549 -13.84 25.10 -1.93
CA TYR A 549 -12.46 25.29 -2.38
C TYR A 549 -11.75 23.94 -2.41
N LEU A 550 -11.22 23.58 -3.58
CA LEU A 550 -10.35 22.42 -3.76
C LEU A 550 -9.09 22.84 -4.52
N ASN A 551 -7.95 22.76 -3.85
CA ASN A 551 -6.66 22.81 -4.52
C ASN A 551 -5.98 21.45 -4.40
N CYS A 552 -5.79 20.81 -5.55
CA CYS A 552 -5.16 19.52 -5.70
C CYS A 552 -4.04 19.53 -6.75
N CYS A 553 -3.48 20.69 -7.04
CA CYS A 553 -2.44 20.80 -8.05
C CYS A 553 -1.18 20.00 -7.69
N SER A 554 -0.40 19.64 -8.70
CA SER A 554 0.89 18.94 -8.54
C SER A 554 0.73 17.63 -7.76
N ASN A 555 -0.16 16.75 -8.22
CA ASN A 555 -0.41 15.42 -7.66
C ASN A 555 -0.54 14.39 -8.80
N HIS A 556 -0.44 13.09 -8.50
CA HIS A 556 -0.55 12.02 -9.51
C HIS A 556 -1.99 11.54 -9.71
N ILE A 557 -2.95 12.47 -9.82
CA ILE A 557 -4.38 12.15 -9.88
C ILE A 557 -4.83 11.84 -11.31
N PHE A 558 -5.37 10.64 -11.53
CA PHE A 558 -5.84 10.18 -12.85
C PHE A 558 -7.33 10.42 -13.11
N SER A 559 -8.13 10.53 -12.05
CA SER A 559 -9.56 10.84 -12.11
C SER A 559 -9.98 11.76 -10.97
N LEU A 560 -10.96 12.62 -11.21
CA LEU A 560 -11.52 13.52 -10.20
C LEU A 560 -13.04 13.49 -10.25
N HIS A 561 -13.66 13.00 -9.16
CA HIS A 561 -15.10 12.77 -9.07
C HIS A 561 -15.82 13.91 -8.37
N LEU A 562 -16.39 14.86 -9.13
CA LEU A 562 -16.99 16.10 -8.59
C LEU A 562 -18.52 16.11 -8.50
N LYS A 563 -19.18 14.96 -8.72
CA LYS A 563 -20.66 14.87 -8.85
C LYS A 563 -21.41 15.45 -7.64
N ASN A 564 -20.84 15.32 -6.44
CA ASN A 564 -21.46 15.72 -5.18
C ASN A 564 -21.02 17.11 -4.69
N ASN A 565 -20.06 17.77 -5.35
CA ASN A 565 -19.47 19.03 -4.90
C ASN A 565 -20.14 20.23 -5.58
N LYS A 566 -21.47 20.34 -5.46
CA LYS A 566 -22.29 21.37 -6.12
C LYS A 566 -21.99 22.80 -5.65
N GLU A 567 -21.41 22.92 -4.45
CA GLU A 567 -21.01 24.19 -3.82
C GLU A 567 -19.62 24.67 -4.24
N LEU A 568 -18.89 23.91 -5.07
CA LEU A 568 -17.51 24.22 -5.45
C LEU A 568 -17.45 25.54 -6.23
N ARG A 569 -16.61 26.47 -5.75
CA ARG A 569 -16.38 27.81 -6.33
C ARG A 569 -14.99 27.96 -6.91
N TYR A 570 -14.00 27.29 -6.32
CA TYR A 570 -12.62 27.30 -6.76
C TYR A 570 -12.12 25.86 -6.94
N LEU A 571 -11.54 25.57 -8.10
CA LEU A 571 -10.87 24.32 -8.40
C LEU A 571 -9.51 24.58 -9.06
N ASP A 572 -8.44 24.14 -8.42
CA ASP A 572 -7.14 24.00 -9.05
C ASP A 572 -6.74 22.52 -9.11
N CYS A 573 -6.71 21.97 -10.31
CA CYS A 573 -6.23 20.63 -10.62
C CYS A 573 -5.13 20.65 -11.70
N SER A 574 -4.37 21.74 -11.76
CA SER A 574 -3.19 21.86 -12.64
C SER A 574 -2.09 20.87 -12.24
N HIS A 575 -1.24 20.48 -13.19
CA HIS A 575 -0.15 19.51 -12.95
C HIS A 575 -0.62 18.19 -12.33
N THR A 576 -1.79 17.69 -12.76
CA THR A 576 -2.29 16.36 -12.43
C THR A 576 -2.10 15.36 -13.59
N ALA A 577 -2.52 14.11 -13.43
CA ALA A 577 -2.55 13.12 -14.51
C ALA A 577 -3.93 13.02 -15.19
N LEU A 578 -4.80 14.03 -15.02
CA LEU A 578 -6.18 14.02 -15.52
C LEU A 578 -6.23 14.09 -17.06
N LYS A 579 -6.94 13.13 -17.67
CA LYS A 579 -7.21 13.11 -19.12
C LYS A 579 -8.49 13.84 -19.51
N ALA A 580 -9.44 13.88 -18.57
CA ALA A 580 -10.72 14.54 -18.75
C ALA A 580 -11.17 15.13 -17.42
N LEU A 581 -11.92 16.21 -17.49
CA LEU A 581 -12.47 16.87 -16.32
C LEU A 581 -13.94 17.20 -16.56
N ASN A 582 -14.81 16.65 -15.71
CA ASN A 582 -16.24 16.94 -15.73
C ASN A 582 -16.63 17.86 -14.56
N VAL A 583 -16.70 19.16 -14.83
CA VAL A 583 -17.14 20.19 -13.87
C VAL A 583 -18.62 20.58 -14.01
N THR A 584 -19.41 19.86 -14.82
CA THR A 584 -20.80 20.26 -15.12
C THR A 584 -21.72 20.23 -13.89
N TYR A 585 -21.32 19.48 -12.84
CA TYR A 585 -22.00 19.45 -11.55
C TYR A 585 -21.69 20.67 -10.66
N CYS A 586 -20.54 21.31 -10.88
CA CYS A 586 -20.04 22.44 -10.10
C CYS A 586 -20.62 23.77 -10.63
N THR A 587 -21.95 23.91 -10.57
CA THR A 587 -22.66 25.07 -11.19
C THR A 587 -22.32 26.43 -10.58
N LYS A 588 -21.75 26.45 -9.37
CA LYS A 588 -21.28 27.65 -8.65
C LYS A 588 -19.79 27.97 -8.89
N LEU A 589 -19.11 27.24 -9.78
CA LEU A 589 -17.69 27.41 -10.07
C LEU A 589 -17.41 28.81 -10.63
N VAL A 590 -16.50 29.53 -9.98
CA VAL A 590 -16.06 30.90 -10.30
C VAL A 590 -14.68 30.87 -10.94
N GLU A 591 -13.78 30.02 -10.44
CA GLU A 591 -12.41 29.92 -10.92
C GLU A 591 -12.04 28.45 -11.15
N LEU A 592 -11.51 28.18 -12.35
CA LEU A 592 -11.01 26.87 -12.75
C LEU A 592 -9.59 27.01 -13.29
N ASN A 593 -8.65 26.33 -12.63
CA ASN A 593 -7.31 26.09 -13.14
C ASN A 593 -7.14 24.60 -13.46
N PHE A 594 -7.05 24.28 -14.74
CA PHE A 594 -6.76 22.95 -15.26
C PHE A 594 -5.71 23.10 -16.35
N SER A 595 -4.43 23.13 -15.98
CA SER A 595 -3.33 23.46 -16.89
C SER A 595 -2.09 22.58 -16.70
N TYR A 596 -1.24 22.53 -17.74
CA TYR A 596 0.06 21.82 -17.75
C TYR A 596 1.21 22.72 -18.26
N PRO A 597 1.53 23.84 -17.60
CA PRO A 597 2.48 24.82 -18.12
C PRO A 597 3.92 24.28 -18.32
N ASP A 598 4.29 23.16 -17.67
CA ASP A 598 5.59 22.49 -17.82
C ASP A 598 5.52 21.21 -18.69
N LEU A 599 4.86 21.25 -19.86
CA LEU A 599 4.96 20.14 -20.83
C LEU A 599 6.40 20.00 -21.34
N ILE A 600 7.15 19.10 -20.69
CA ILE A 600 8.48 18.67 -21.13
C ILE A 600 8.29 17.77 -22.36
N THR A 601 8.81 18.20 -23.51
CA THR A 601 8.92 17.33 -24.70
C THR A 601 9.79 16.11 -24.39
N PRO A 602 9.59 14.95 -25.06
CA PRO A 602 10.27 13.70 -24.67
C PRO A 602 11.81 13.79 -24.72
N THR A 603 12.36 14.77 -25.46
CA THR A 603 13.79 15.05 -25.55
C THR A 603 14.39 15.73 -24.32
N GLN A 604 13.59 16.42 -23.50
CA GLN A 604 14.04 17.10 -22.28
C GLN A 604 14.03 16.21 -21.02
N HIS A 605 13.54 14.97 -21.13
CA HIS A 605 13.42 14.03 -20.01
C HIS A 605 14.76 13.38 -19.57
N LYS A 606 15.85 13.56 -20.33
CA LYS A 606 17.12 12.87 -20.06
C LYS A 606 17.95 13.43 -18.89
N ASN A 607 17.63 14.60 -18.32
CA ASN A 607 18.53 15.31 -17.40
C ASN A 607 17.92 15.86 -16.09
N LYS A 608 16.77 15.36 -15.60
CA LYS A 608 16.27 15.73 -14.25
C LYS A 608 16.01 14.49 -13.39
N SER A 609 16.91 14.22 -12.44
CA SER A 609 16.75 13.22 -11.39
C SER A 609 15.87 13.75 -10.25
N SER A 610 14.57 13.85 -10.46
CA SER A 610 13.62 14.08 -9.36
C SER A 610 12.30 13.40 -9.68
N ASP A 611 11.75 12.70 -8.70
CA ASP A 611 10.55 11.84 -8.68
C ASP A 611 9.22 12.46 -9.17
N ILE A 612 9.23 13.46 -10.05
CA ILE A 612 8.03 14.09 -10.61
C ILE A 612 7.77 13.43 -11.97
N LEU A 613 6.84 12.48 -11.98
CA LEU A 613 6.27 11.92 -13.21
C LEU A 613 5.48 13.03 -13.93
N TYR A 614 6.13 13.79 -14.82
CA TYR A 614 5.45 14.74 -15.69
C TYR A 614 4.49 13.97 -16.61
N ARG A 615 3.25 14.44 -16.75
CA ARG A 615 2.28 13.85 -17.67
C ARG A 615 2.76 14.09 -19.10
N TYR A 616 3.08 13.01 -19.81
CA TYR A 616 3.25 13.01 -21.25
C TYR A 616 1.84 13.01 -21.88
N ILE A 617 1.47 14.10 -22.55
CA ILE A 617 0.35 14.07 -23.49
C ILE A 617 0.93 13.54 -24.79
N GLU A 618 0.52 12.34 -25.19
CA GLU A 618 0.84 11.84 -26.52
C GLU A 618 0.36 12.87 -27.55
N PRO A 619 1.12 13.15 -28.64
CA PRO A 619 0.77 14.18 -29.61
C PRO A 619 -0.69 14.12 -30.14
N ASP A 620 -1.27 12.92 -30.15
CA ASP A 620 -2.62 12.64 -30.65
C ASP A 620 -3.71 12.61 -29.55
N GLU A 621 -3.36 12.79 -28.27
CA GLU A 621 -4.33 12.81 -27.15
C GLU A 621 -4.82 14.25 -26.90
N TYR A 622 -6.12 14.49 -27.01
CA TYR A 622 -6.76 15.78 -26.74
C TYR A 622 -7.65 15.72 -25.49
N VAL A 623 -7.69 16.82 -24.74
CA VAL A 623 -8.58 16.97 -23.59
C VAL A 623 -9.92 17.55 -24.03
N THR A 624 -11.02 16.97 -23.56
CA THR A 624 -12.35 17.56 -23.70
C THR A 624 -12.75 18.26 -22.40
N LEU A 625 -13.22 19.52 -22.51
CA LEU A 625 -13.61 20.34 -21.37
C LEU A 625 -15.00 20.94 -21.60
N ASN A 626 -16.00 20.46 -20.85
CA ASN A 626 -17.37 20.93 -20.95
C ASN A 626 -17.70 21.92 -19.82
N LEU A 627 -17.97 23.17 -20.18
CA LEU A 627 -18.21 24.29 -19.26
C LEU A 627 -19.65 24.84 -19.32
N ASN A 628 -20.56 24.16 -20.03
CA ASN A 628 -21.88 24.71 -20.37
C ASN A 628 -22.81 24.97 -19.18
N LYS A 629 -22.54 24.35 -18.01
CA LYS A 629 -23.26 24.55 -16.75
C LYS A 629 -22.58 25.55 -15.80
N ASN A 630 -21.33 25.91 -16.06
CA ASN A 630 -20.52 26.78 -15.19
C ASN A 630 -20.76 28.26 -15.55
N THR A 631 -22.03 28.69 -15.49
CA THR A 631 -22.46 30.05 -15.92
C THR A 631 -21.91 31.18 -15.04
N LYS A 632 -21.37 30.85 -13.86
CA LYS A 632 -20.72 31.76 -12.90
C LYS A 632 -19.20 31.83 -13.05
N LEU A 633 -18.63 31.15 -14.05
CA LEU A 633 -17.19 31.11 -14.27
C LEU A 633 -16.68 32.50 -14.71
N GLU A 634 -15.80 33.07 -13.90
CA GLU A 634 -15.13 34.37 -14.12
C GLU A 634 -13.71 34.17 -14.66
N LYS A 635 -13.02 33.12 -14.20
CA LYS A 635 -11.63 32.83 -14.60
C LYS A 635 -11.45 31.40 -15.06
N LEU A 636 -10.84 31.24 -16.22
CA LEU A 636 -10.48 29.95 -16.81
C LEU A 636 -9.02 29.94 -17.21
N ASN A 637 -8.23 29.06 -16.58
CA ASN A 637 -6.94 28.64 -17.08
C ASN A 637 -7.04 27.19 -17.57
N CYS A 638 -6.87 27.00 -18.87
CA CYS A 638 -6.85 25.70 -19.55
C CYS A 638 -5.63 25.56 -20.49
N GLU A 639 -4.49 26.07 -20.06
CA GLU A 639 -3.22 26.06 -20.81
C GLU A 639 -2.66 24.64 -21.00
N GLU A 640 -2.02 24.41 -22.16
CA GLU A 640 -1.24 23.20 -22.46
C GLU A 640 -2.04 21.89 -22.36
N LEU A 641 -3.35 21.94 -22.67
CA LEU A 641 -4.26 20.79 -22.61
C LEU A 641 -4.51 20.10 -23.97
N ASN A 642 -3.86 20.54 -25.04
CA ASN A 642 -4.14 20.08 -26.41
C ASN A 642 -5.66 20.15 -26.76
N ILE A 643 -6.39 21.17 -26.27
CA ILE A 643 -7.81 21.34 -26.56
C ILE A 643 -8.01 21.73 -28.03
N ILE A 644 -8.90 21.04 -28.74
CA ILE A 644 -9.22 21.35 -30.14
C ILE A 644 -10.41 22.32 -30.25
N THR A 645 -11.41 22.17 -29.38
CA THR A 645 -12.61 23.01 -29.35
C THR A 645 -12.93 23.44 -27.94
N LEU A 646 -13.31 24.71 -27.77
CA LEU A 646 -13.67 25.30 -26.48
C LEU A 646 -14.96 26.12 -26.62
N ASP A 647 -16.06 25.62 -26.06
CA ASP A 647 -17.36 26.30 -26.08
C ASP A 647 -17.57 27.14 -24.82
N LEU A 648 -17.50 28.47 -24.99
CA LEU A 648 -17.63 29.46 -23.90
C LEU A 648 -18.94 30.25 -23.95
N ARG A 649 -19.91 29.86 -24.80
CA ARG A 649 -21.14 30.64 -25.06
C ARG A 649 -22.02 30.86 -23.82
N LYS A 650 -21.87 30.02 -22.78
CA LYS A 650 -22.64 30.09 -21.53
C LYS A 650 -21.89 30.75 -20.38
N ASN A 651 -20.58 31.01 -20.53
CA ASN A 651 -19.72 31.58 -19.48
C ASN A 651 -19.68 33.11 -19.61
N LEU A 652 -20.84 33.75 -19.46
CA LEU A 652 -21.02 35.19 -19.73
C LEU A 652 -20.28 36.10 -18.74
N GLU A 653 -19.91 35.56 -17.57
CA GLU A 653 -19.20 36.26 -16.51
C GLU A 653 -17.67 36.22 -16.69
N LEU A 654 -17.15 35.57 -17.73
CA LEU A 654 -15.71 35.36 -17.94
C LEU A 654 -14.97 36.69 -18.14
N THR A 655 -14.02 36.98 -17.25
CA THR A 655 -13.11 38.14 -17.30
C THR A 655 -11.69 37.75 -17.70
N ASP A 656 -11.27 36.53 -17.37
CA ASP A 656 -9.92 36.02 -17.59
C ASP A 656 -9.98 34.68 -18.30
N LEU A 657 -9.36 34.60 -19.48
CA LEU A 657 -9.23 33.39 -20.27
C LEU A 657 -7.78 33.15 -20.65
N SER A 658 -7.24 32.02 -20.23
CA SER A 658 -6.02 31.46 -20.81
C SER A 658 -6.27 30.07 -21.39
N CYS A 659 -5.95 29.91 -22.67
CA CYS A 659 -5.97 28.64 -23.40
C CYS A 659 -4.69 28.46 -24.23
N MET A 660 -3.57 29.02 -23.74
CA MET A 660 -2.27 28.97 -24.40
C MET A 660 -1.83 27.51 -24.65
N GLY A 661 -1.11 27.24 -25.73
CA GLY A 661 -0.55 25.91 -26.00
C GLY A 661 -1.58 24.83 -26.36
N SER A 662 -2.83 25.22 -26.64
CA SER A 662 -3.89 24.31 -27.11
C SER A 662 -3.99 24.28 -28.63
N SER A 663 -4.52 23.20 -29.20
CA SER A 663 -4.71 23.01 -30.64
C SER A 663 -5.97 23.68 -31.22
N ILE A 664 -6.43 24.78 -30.60
CA ILE A 664 -7.65 25.49 -31.00
C ILE A 664 -7.42 26.21 -32.33
N LYS A 665 -8.28 25.98 -33.33
CA LYS A 665 -8.27 26.69 -34.62
C LYS A 665 -9.23 27.87 -34.69
N HIS A 666 -10.37 27.77 -34.00
CA HIS A 666 -11.42 28.78 -34.01
C HIS A 666 -11.89 29.04 -32.58
N LEU A 667 -11.52 30.20 -32.04
CA LEU A 667 -11.95 30.64 -30.72
C LEU A 667 -13.13 31.61 -30.84
N LYS A 668 -14.32 31.21 -30.34
CA LYS A 668 -15.55 32.01 -30.40
C LYS A 668 -15.83 32.67 -29.05
N ILE A 669 -15.57 33.96 -28.94
CA ILE A 669 -15.66 34.72 -27.67
C ILE A 669 -16.62 35.93 -27.73
N SER A 670 -17.40 36.09 -28.80
CA SER A 670 -18.28 37.25 -29.00
C SER A 670 -19.40 37.40 -27.94
N LYS A 671 -19.67 36.35 -27.15
CA LYS A 671 -20.62 36.38 -26.02
C LYS A 671 -19.96 36.78 -24.69
N ASN A 672 -18.64 36.64 -24.57
CA ASN A 672 -17.88 36.88 -23.35
C ASN A 672 -17.46 38.36 -23.25
N LYS A 673 -18.45 39.26 -23.21
CA LYS A 673 -18.26 40.72 -23.29
C LYS A 673 -17.47 41.32 -22.13
N LYS A 674 -17.38 40.61 -21.00
CA LYS A 674 -16.65 41.00 -19.80
C LYS A 674 -15.15 40.64 -19.84
N LEU A 675 -14.67 40.01 -20.91
CA LEU A 675 -13.25 39.61 -21.03
C LEU A 675 -12.32 40.83 -20.95
N VAL A 676 -11.41 40.79 -19.99
CA VAL A 676 -10.36 41.80 -19.74
C VAL A 676 -8.98 41.25 -20.12
N ASN A 677 -8.71 39.98 -19.79
CA ASN A 677 -7.43 39.32 -20.06
C ASN A 677 -7.67 38.10 -20.97
N LEU A 678 -7.02 38.10 -22.14
CA LEU A 678 -7.09 37.01 -23.11
C LEU A 678 -5.68 36.53 -23.48
N HIS A 679 -5.39 35.28 -23.14
CA HIS A 679 -4.15 34.60 -23.48
C HIS A 679 -4.46 33.35 -24.31
N CYS A 680 -4.29 33.46 -25.62
CA CYS A 680 -4.54 32.38 -26.59
C CYS A 680 -3.33 32.15 -27.51
N GLY A 681 -2.12 32.46 -27.02
CA GLY A 681 -0.87 32.26 -27.74
C GLY A 681 -0.52 30.78 -27.92
N ASN A 682 0.42 30.48 -28.81
CA ASN A 682 0.87 29.12 -29.15
C ASN A 682 -0.31 28.19 -29.48
N THR A 683 -1.31 28.70 -30.20
CA THR A 683 -2.46 27.93 -30.67
C THR A 683 -2.53 27.95 -32.20
N ALA A 684 -3.39 27.10 -32.78
CA ALA A 684 -3.59 27.03 -34.22
C ALA A 684 -4.60 28.09 -34.75
N ILE A 685 -4.92 29.14 -34.00
CA ILE A 685 -5.95 30.13 -34.35
C ILE A 685 -5.57 30.88 -35.63
N GLU A 686 -6.48 30.92 -36.60
CA GLU A 686 -6.29 31.62 -37.88
C GLU A 686 -6.99 32.99 -37.94
N THR A 687 -8.10 33.13 -37.23
CA THR A 687 -8.88 34.36 -37.15
C THR A 687 -9.41 34.55 -35.73
N LEU A 688 -9.50 35.81 -35.29
CA LEU A 688 -9.98 36.17 -33.97
C LEU A 688 -10.84 37.45 -34.06
N ASP A 689 -12.14 37.32 -33.79
CA ASP A 689 -13.07 38.45 -33.74
C ASP A 689 -13.16 38.99 -32.32
N LEU A 690 -12.74 40.25 -32.15
CA LEU A 690 -12.75 40.98 -30.87
C LEU A 690 -13.81 42.09 -30.83
N SER A 691 -14.69 42.19 -31.83
CA SER A 691 -15.63 43.31 -31.99
C SER A 691 -16.60 43.51 -30.82
N GLN A 692 -16.87 42.44 -30.06
CA GLN A 692 -17.75 42.45 -28.89
C GLN A 692 -16.99 42.46 -27.55
N ASN A 693 -15.66 42.28 -27.56
CA ASN A 693 -14.82 42.15 -26.38
C ASN A 693 -14.11 43.48 -26.06
N ILE A 694 -14.91 44.55 -25.95
CA ILE A 694 -14.42 45.94 -25.84
C ILE A 694 -13.63 46.24 -24.55
N GLU A 695 -13.76 45.37 -23.53
CA GLU A 695 -13.10 45.50 -22.23
C GLU A 695 -11.68 44.92 -22.20
N ILE A 696 -11.20 44.32 -23.29
CA ILE A 696 -9.86 43.72 -23.35
C ILE A 696 -8.80 44.77 -23.02
N ALA A 697 -8.03 44.49 -21.97
CA ALA A 697 -6.90 45.28 -21.50
C ALA A 697 -5.57 44.56 -21.71
N ARG A 698 -5.54 43.22 -21.68
CA ARG A 698 -4.35 42.41 -21.95
C ARG A 698 -4.67 41.34 -22.98
N LEU A 699 -3.90 41.33 -24.07
CA LEU A 699 -4.09 40.42 -25.19
C LEU A 699 -2.78 39.76 -25.57
N ASN A 700 -2.74 38.43 -25.52
CA ASN A 700 -1.63 37.64 -26.05
C ASN A 700 -2.16 36.59 -27.03
N PHE A 701 -1.78 36.72 -28.31
CA PHE A 701 -2.01 35.73 -29.36
C PHE A 701 -0.71 35.40 -30.11
N SER A 702 0.43 35.54 -29.42
CA SER A 702 1.74 35.22 -30.01
C SER A 702 1.80 33.75 -30.43
N GLY A 703 2.51 33.44 -31.52
CA GLY A 703 2.65 32.05 -31.99
C GLY A 703 1.38 31.44 -32.60
N THR A 704 0.44 32.28 -33.06
CA THR A 704 -0.78 31.85 -33.77
C THR A 704 -0.66 32.00 -35.29
N ASN A 705 -1.64 31.49 -36.04
CA ASN A 705 -1.71 31.62 -37.50
C ASN A 705 -2.49 32.85 -37.99
N ILE A 706 -2.74 33.82 -37.11
CA ILE A 706 -3.50 35.03 -37.42
C ILE A 706 -2.78 35.87 -38.50
N LYS A 707 -3.52 36.23 -39.56
CA LYS A 707 -3.04 37.04 -40.69
C LYS A 707 -3.39 38.52 -40.58
N SER A 708 -4.49 38.84 -39.92
CA SER A 708 -4.93 40.20 -39.63
C SER A 708 -5.78 40.21 -38.36
N ILE A 709 -5.77 41.35 -37.66
CA ILE A 709 -6.53 41.55 -36.43
C ILE A 709 -7.10 42.97 -36.43
N ASP A 710 -8.38 43.11 -36.08
CA ASP A 710 -9.00 44.42 -35.85
C ASP A 710 -8.95 44.76 -34.35
N LEU A 711 -8.16 45.77 -34.00
CA LEU A 711 -8.02 46.26 -32.63
C LEU A 711 -8.73 47.61 -32.40
N THR A 712 -9.50 48.11 -33.38
CA THR A 712 -10.10 49.45 -33.33
C THR A 712 -11.10 49.63 -32.19
N LYS A 713 -11.76 48.54 -31.76
CA LYS A 713 -12.70 48.52 -30.63
C LYS A 713 -12.02 48.25 -29.28
N SER A 714 -10.82 47.69 -29.26
CA SER A 714 -10.04 47.35 -28.06
C SER A 714 -9.35 48.58 -27.45
N THR A 715 -10.09 49.68 -27.26
CA THR A 715 -9.53 50.98 -26.83
C THR A 715 -8.97 50.97 -25.39
N ASN A 716 -9.32 49.95 -24.60
CA ASN A 716 -8.81 49.71 -23.25
C ASN A 716 -7.48 48.94 -23.20
N LEU A 717 -6.94 48.53 -24.35
CA LEU A 717 -5.71 47.72 -24.44
C LEU A 717 -4.50 48.43 -23.81
N VAL A 718 -3.89 47.78 -22.82
CA VAL A 718 -2.69 48.22 -22.09
C VAL A 718 -1.48 47.34 -22.42
N GLU A 719 -1.71 46.06 -22.74
CA GLU A 719 -0.65 45.10 -23.03
C GLU A 719 -1.01 44.22 -24.22
N LEU A 720 -0.11 44.16 -25.22
CA LEU A 720 -0.30 43.40 -26.46
C LEU A 720 0.93 42.54 -26.76
N HIS A 721 0.73 41.25 -26.94
CA HIS A 721 1.73 40.29 -27.42
C HIS A 721 1.22 39.60 -28.69
N CYS A 722 1.90 39.82 -29.81
CA CYS A 722 1.52 39.34 -31.13
C CYS A 722 2.70 38.81 -31.95
N SER A 723 3.79 38.41 -31.28
CA SER A 723 5.01 37.89 -31.90
C SER A 723 4.78 36.54 -32.57
N ASN A 724 5.57 36.22 -33.60
CA ASN A 724 5.50 34.93 -34.30
C ASN A 724 4.11 34.59 -34.87
N THR A 725 3.40 35.61 -35.38
CA THR A 725 2.14 35.46 -36.11
C THR A 725 2.38 35.46 -37.62
N LYS A 726 1.31 35.32 -38.43
CA LYS A 726 1.36 35.44 -39.90
C LYS A 726 0.98 36.84 -40.39
N MET A 727 0.93 37.83 -39.51
CA MET A 727 0.59 39.21 -39.84
C MET A 727 1.76 39.95 -40.48
N SER A 728 1.50 40.76 -41.51
CA SER A 728 2.46 41.70 -42.10
C SER A 728 2.37 43.10 -41.49
N TYR A 729 1.27 43.42 -40.83
CA TYR A 729 1.10 44.66 -40.11
C TYR A 729 0.18 44.49 -38.89
N VAL A 730 0.24 45.48 -37.98
CA VAL A 730 -0.76 45.67 -36.93
C VAL A 730 -1.12 47.15 -36.83
N ASP A 731 -2.41 47.46 -36.76
CA ASP A 731 -2.89 48.82 -36.52
C ASP A 731 -3.24 48.99 -35.04
N ILE A 732 -2.43 49.80 -34.35
CA ILE A 732 -2.62 50.18 -32.94
C ILE A 732 -2.99 51.66 -32.78
N SER A 733 -3.37 52.35 -33.86
CA SER A 733 -3.67 53.79 -33.87
C SER A 733 -4.81 54.20 -32.94
N LYS A 734 -5.66 53.25 -32.56
CA LYS A 734 -6.79 53.45 -31.62
C LYS A 734 -6.47 53.02 -30.19
N ASN A 735 -5.35 52.34 -29.94
CA ASN A 735 -5.03 51.72 -28.64
C ASN A 735 -4.08 52.62 -27.82
N ARG A 736 -4.49 53.87 -27.56
CA ARG A 736 -3.65 54.91 -26.93
C ARG A 736 -3.26 54.62 -25.47
N LYS A 737 -3.86 53.61 -24.83
CA LYS A 737 -3.54 53.18 -23.46
C LYS A 737 -2.43 52.13 -23.40
N LEU A 738 -1.88 51.72 -24.54
CA LEU A 738 -0.85 50.68 -24.63
C LEU A 738 0.43 51.12 -23.90
N LYS A 739 0.90 50.27 -22.98
CA LYS A 739 2.11 50.45 -22.16
C LYS A 739 3.15 49.35 -22.35
N LYS A 740 2.74 48.23 -22.96
CA LYS A 740 3.60 47.08 -23.26
C LYS A 740 3.21 46.51 -24.61
N PHE A 741 4.18 46.32 -25.47
CA PHE A 741 3.98 45.79 -26.81
C PHE A 741 5.10 44.82 -27.14
N ASN A 742 4.78 43.56 -27.42
CA ASN A 742 5.72 42.58 -27.93
C ASN A 742 5.22 42.08 -29.28
N GLY A 743 5.89 42.48 -30.35
CA GLY A 743 5.57 42.08 -31.70
C GLY A 743 6.84 41.95 -32.52
N SER A 744 7.21 40.71 -32.85
CA SER A 744 8.24 40.41 -33.85
C SER A 744 7.60 39.67 -35.03
N GLY A 745 7.74 40.21 -36.23
CA GLY A 745 7.38 39.49 -37.46
C GLY A 745 8.19 38.21 -37.54
N GLY A 746 7.54 37.07 -37.77
CA GLY A 746 8.19 35.76 -37.93
C GLY A 746 8.99 35.65 -39.22
N GLY A 747 10.01 36.50 -39.41
CA GLY A 747 10.92 36.54 -40.56
C GLY A 747 10.58 37.55 -41.66
N ASN A 748 9.44 38.24 -41.61
CA ASN A 748 9.00 39.23 -42.61
C ASN A 748 8.94 40.67 -42.08
N LEU A 749 8.99 41.66 -42.98
CA LEU A 749 8.77 43.09 -42.70
C LEU A 749 7.41 43.28 -41.99
N PHE A 750 7.44 43.72 -40.73
CA PHE A 750 6.28 43.90 -39.88
C PHE A 750 6.01 45.39 -39.67
N THR A 751 4.91 45.90 -40.22
CA THR A 751 4.56 47.32 -40.16
C THR A 751 3.63 47.60 -38.98
N ILE A 752 3.90 48.66 -38.23
CA ILE A 752 3.07 49.05 -37.09
C ILE A 752 2.43 50.40 -37.40
N PHE A 753 1.11 50.44 -37.55
CA PHE A 753 0.39 51.70 -37.70
C PHE A 753 0.07 52.29 -36.33
N VAL A 754 0.48 53.53 -36.12
CA VAL A 754 0.32 54.30 -34.88
C VAL A 754 -0.61 55.50 -35.11
N TRP A 755 -0.91 56.26 -34.06
CA TRP A 755 -1.82 57.40 -34.16
C TRP A 755 -1.20 58.60 -34.91
N LYS A 756 -2.04 59.46 -35.51
CA LYS A 756 -1.59 60.72 -36.12
C LYS A 756 -0.84 61.59 -35.09
N ASN A 757 0.20 62.29 -35.52
CA ASN A 757 1.10 63.10 -34.67
C ASN A 757 1.94 62.26 -33.69
N PHE A 758 2.37 61.06 -34.12
CA PHE A 758 3.32 60.23 -33.38
C PHE A 758 4.71 60.89 -33.37
N ASN A 759 4.93 61.81 -32.44
CA ASN A 759 6.18 62.56 -32.34
C ASN A 759 7.35 61.68 -31.86
N LYS A 760 8.58 62.22 -31.98
CA LYS A 760 9.82 61.54 -31.58
C LYS A 760 9.82 61.05 -30.13
N LYS A 761 9.24 61.81 -29.19
CA LYS A 761 9.11 61.40 -27.78
C LYS A 761 8.23 60.15 -27.62
N ASN A 762 7.13 60.07 -28.37
CA ASN A 762 6.27 58.88 -28.39
C ASN A 762 6.97 57.70 -29.08
N PHE A 763 7.78 57.95 -30.12
CA PHE A 763 8.61 56.94 -30.75
C PHE A 763 9.67 56.39 -29.80
N ASP A 764 10.43 57.24 -29.11
CA ASP A 764 11.44 56.81 -28.15
C ASP A 764 10.81 56.00 -27.01
N TYR A 765 9.68 56.45 -26.46
CA TYR A 765 8.91 55.69 -25.47
C TYR A 765 8.42 54.35 -26.03
N PHE A 766 7.93 54.32 -27.27
CA PHE A 766 7.50 53.09 -27.94
C PHE A 766 8.65 52.11 -28.15
N MET A 767 9.83 52.60 -28.50
CA MET A 767 11.04 51.76 -28.63
C MET A 767 11.43 51.13 -27.29
N THR A 768 11.20 51.80 -26.15
CA THR A 768 11.37 51.16 -24.82
C THR A 768 10.39 50.02 -24.56
N MET A 769 9.23 50.01 -25.22
CA MET A 769 8.20 48.98 -25.08
C MET A 769 8.46 47.76 -25.98
N VAL A 770 8.96 47.95 -27.20
CA VAL A 770 9.03 46.91 -28.26
C VAL A 770 10.23 45.98 -28.12
N GLY A 771 11.33 46.42 -27.50
CA GLY A 771 12.52 45.59 -27.28
C GLY A 771 13.22 45.09 -28.56
N ALA A 772 12.91 45.67 -29.74
CA ALA A 772 13.45 45.27 -31.05
C ALA A 772 13.95 46.50 -31.85
N VAL A 773 14.66 46.25 -32.97
CA VAL A 773 15.13 47.31 -33.87
C VAL A 773 14.01 47.67 -34.87
N CYS A 774 13.43 48.87 -34.73
CA CYS A 774 12.45 49.42 -35.67
C CYS A 774 13.06 50.59 -36.45
N LYS A 775 12.66 50.75 -37.72
CA LYS A 775 12.97 51.94 -38.53
C LYS A 775 11.66 52.65 -38.86
N GLU A 776 11.59 53.95 -38.58
CA GLU A 776 10.49 54.82 -39.02
C GLU A 776 10.48 54.87 -40.55
N ARG A 777 9.30 54.78 -41.16
CA ARG A 777 9.12 54.75 -42.62
C ARG A 777 8.02 55.68 -43.06
#